data_AF-A0AA38PUC9-F1
#
_entry.id   AF-A0AA38PUC9-F1
#
_cell.length_a   1.000
_cell.length_b   1.000
_cell.length_c   1.000
_cell.angle_alpha   90.00
_cell.angle_beta   90.00
_cell.angle_gamma   90.00
#
_symmetry.space_group_name_H-M   'P 1'
#
loop_
_entity.id
_entity.type
_entity.pdbx_description
1 polymer ?
#
loop_
_entity_poly.entity_id
_entity_poly.type
_entity_poly.pdbx_seq_one_letter_code
_entity_poly.pdbx_strand_id
1 'polypeptide(L)'
;MRECGCKDVPTFAQLRKKQTVIAHQVDISSKHHISALGNHFYMNHPAKLFALDWSNPLIRPHMQLYPEVSGPIKESWQAAKWVTEVSLDELCPMWADWKYQPHRHYYIKEIAQLINNTFVVPLRWITVNGEEHMDALPAYYIEDVYEFHIQTVELVQHIPTSLLHRNFLDLQKTSPSFTMPHPLRAKANGRPIFRMRIMPWSDDVSGNVSKQYNAHTNIYAVSLNLPHKKLSQEFFVRFCSTSGNASSSEQFAALAKDFATDVWHEAYDCELEMDILFQIIPHLLPADNPQQAETSSHVGGQGNLPCRQDLIGGTKNQKETDAGYKAFFSPGTPRTVTFTIQTIRQQLWLACLGDHDALALSYAQTGVKDKLSQFWISQLCAQAAEKQKTLFFDPTLRDPRLVDKRIKGIEWKSVKLSIKQAIQRELWAWLITQPPENFEKLDLSDPSRKDLRPGVHYNALLAIPGLDPHHDTPVEILHSFQLGADKYIWHDTNKGWDKSKDELFGIRLQASSVDGLSIPPIRARYMMQYKNSLIGKHFKTLQQVGIFHLQGLASESLFSIWRATGDLGAHLWVTEIRSLELYLHDLKILVDNLLDSWAVYDPNRILVKMKLHVLTHLPDDVRRFGLVILYSTEIFECWNAIFRMCSVLSNHLSPSHDIAITLSEMEVFKHLVSGGWWRAENGEMIQAGVKVRQFLVQSPELQRRLGWVSQNQKYVLRPIPRNRQPRLRDSILWEQIYTLYNIPEPHPPSESNMWDLCKSIIAQSKDICLEGSWVFFKSKDVCDTLSGRILKLLVRSGSDPKTSLAICIINCFNILETRDRRLGMPVLQAPEHARVLPIPAKDVLFVFNAQHDCVTGGCQITSASSFERQERIETGIPKKIIQHSDCQQYIVNMHALHNSNLLRDTLPRYLTEPIPLVKDRQQKHQELAAQLRISGPAKRAEIQEKSKQTRKRNKGLKMAQGGLQLPTVLEANEEEEVDEDTVMDDV
;
A
#
# COMPACT_ATOMS: atom_id res chain seq x y z
N MET A 1 3.13 7.88 42.36
CA MET A 1 1.79 8.52 42.46
C MET A 1 1.42 8.85 43.91
N ARG A 2 1.32 7.87 44.82
CA ARG A 2 1.11 8.18 46.26
C ARG A 2 2.28 8.96 46.87
N GLU A 3 3.51 8.57 46.54
CA GLU A 3 4.74 9.29 46.89
C GLU A 3 4.80 10.71 46.29
N CYS A 4 3.97 11.00 45.27
CA CYS A 4 3.84 12.32 44.65
C CYS A 4 2.66 13.13 45.21
N GLY A 5 2.06 12.70 46.34
CA GLY A 5 0.96 13.40 47.00
C GLY A 5 -0.43 13.23 46.37
N CYS A 6 -0.59 12.33 45.38
CA CYS A 6 -1.91 12.07 44.80
C CYS A 6 -2.82 11.32 45.80
N LYS A 7 -4.01 11.87 46.06
CA LYS A 7 -5.06 11.23 46.87
C LYS A 7 -5.80 10.15 46.06
N ASP A 8 -6.35 9.15 46.75
CA ASP A 8 -7.21 8.10 46.17
C ASP A 8 -6.59 7.26 45.04
N VAL A 9 -5.26 7.08 45.08
CA VAL A 9 -4.55 6.24 44.10
C VAL A 9 -4.90 4.77 44.35
N PRO A 10 -5.51 4.06 43.37
CA PRO A 10 -5.84 2.65 43.51
C PRO A 10 -4.59 1.83 43.77
N THR A 11 -4.71 0.73 44.53
CA THR A 11 -3.62 -0.23 44.63
C THR A 11 -3.34 -0.85 43.25
N PHE A 12 -2.13 -1.34 43.03
CA PHE A 12 -1.80 -2.05 41.79
C PHE A 12 -2.76 -3.22 41.52
N ALA A 13 -3.15 -3.95 42.57
CA ALA A 13 -4.14 -5.03 42.49
C ALA A 13 -5.53 -4.52 42.06
N GLN A 14 -6.01 -3.39 42.60
CA GLN A 14 -7.26 -2.78 42.18
C GLN A 14 -7.22 -2.30 40.73
N LEU A 15 -6.11 -1.72 40.30
CA LEU A 15 -5.89 -1.32 38.90
C LEU A 15 -5.95 -2.53 37.97
N ARG A 16 -5.20 -3.60 38.28
CA ARG A 16 -5.19 -4.84 37.49
C ARG A 16 -6.58 -5.48 37.42
N LYS A 17 -7.29 -5.59 38.55
CA LYS A 17 -8.67 -6.08 38.59
C LYS A 17 -9.59 -5.24 37.68
N LYS A 18 -9.47 -3.92 37.71
CA LYS A 18 -10.27 -3.04 36.85
C LYS A 18 -9.91 -3.19 35.37
N GLN A 19 -8.62 -3.35 35.03
CA GLN A 19 -8.18 -3.63 33.66
C GLN A 19 -8.80 -4.93 33.13
N THR A 20 -8.78 -6.01 33.93
CA THR A 20 -9.40 -7.29 33.56
C THR A 20 -10.90 -7.16 33.32
N VAL A 21 -11.62 -6.45 34.21
CA VAL A 21 -13.06 -6.20 34.04
C VAL A 21 -13.35 -5.42 32.77
N ILE A 22 -12.60 -4.35 32.48
CA ILE A 22 -12.81 -3.56 31.27
C ILE A 22 -12.47 -4.37 30.02
N ALA A 23 -11.35 -5.10 30.02
CA ALA A 23 -10.96 -5.92 28.87
C ALA A 23 -12.04 -6.97 28.53
N HIS A 24 -12.64 -7.59 29.56
CA HIS A 24 -13.76 -8.50 29.38
C HIS A 24 -15.01 -7.80 28.84
N GLN A 25 -15.35 -6.60 29.34
CA GLN A 25 -16.52 -5.84 28.89
C GLN A 25 -16.39 -5.29 27.45
N VAL A 26 -15.19 -4.89 27.04
CA VAL A 26 -14.91 -4.43 25.68
C VAL A 26 -14.85 -5.60 24.68
N ASP A 27 -14.73 -6.84 25.18
CA ASP A 27 -14.80 -8.08 24.41
C ASP A 27 -13.73 -8.18 23.29
N ILE A 28 -12.51 -7.72 23.60
CA ILE A 28 -11.32 -7.98 22.78
C ILE A 28 -10.51 -9.04 23.51
N SER A 29 -10.56 -10.27 23.00
CA SER A 29 -9.76 -11.38 23.52
C SER A 29 -8.95 -12.04 22.41
N SER A 30 -7.68 -12.31 22.70
CA SER A 30 -6.82 -13.09 21.83
C SER A 30 -7.25 -14.55 21.86
N LYS A 31 -7.58 -15.11 20.69
CA LYS A 31 -7.98 -16.53 20.58
C LYS A 31 -6.81 -17.38 20.13
N HIS A 32 -6.71 -18.57 20.68
CA HIS A 32 -5.73 -19.57 20.27
C HIS A 32 -6.20 -20.28 19.00
N HIS A 33 -5.28 -20.45 18.05
CA HIS A 33 -5.51 -21.15 16.79
C HIS A 33 -4.43 -22.21 16.57
N ILE A 34 -4.84 -23.31 15.95
CA ILE A 34 -3.97 -24.36 15.42
C ILE A 34 -4.21 -24.40 13.91
N SER A 35 -3.17 -24.18 13.12
CA SER A 35 -3.24 -24.26 11.66
C SER A 35 -3.47 -25.71 11.20
N ALA A 36 -3.85 -25.88 9.93
CA ALA A 36 -3.93 -27.22 9.34
C ALA A 36 -2.58 -27.97 9.32
N LEU A 37 -1.46 -27.26 9.48
CA LEU A 37 -0.12 -27.82 9.53
C LEU A 37 0.32 -28.12 10.97
N GLY A 38 -0.53 -27.87 11.97
CA GLY A 38 -0.23 -28.07 13.39
C GLY A 38 0.50 -26.90 14.06
N ASN A 39 0.66 -25.75 13.38
CA ASN A 39 1.31 -24.58 13.99
C ASN A 39 0.35 -23.82 14.91
N HIS A 40 0.85 -23.42 16.08
CA HIS A 40 0.09 -22.67 17.08
C HIS A 40 0.34 -21.17 16.94
N PHE A 41 -0.73 -20.37 17.01
CA PHE A 41 -0.65 -18.90 17.03
C PHE A 41 -1.87 -18.29 17.71
N TYR A 42 -1.85 -16.97 17.93
CA TYR A 42 -2.93 -16.22 18.58
C TYR A 42 -3.41 -15.09 17.69
N MET A 43 -4.73 -14.88 17.66
CA MET A 43 -5.38 -13.88 16.83
C MET A 43 -6.36 -13.03 17.63
N ASN A 44 -6.22 -11.71 17.46
CA ASN A 44 -7.25 -10.72 17.76
C ASN A 44 -8.11 -10.59 16.51
N HIS A 45 -9.31 -11.20 16.52
CA HIS A 45 -10.15 -11.26 15.34
C HIS A 45 -10.49 -9.86 14.78
N PRO A 46 -10.27 -9.59 13.49
CA PRO A 46 -10.58 -8.32 12.86
C PRO A 46 -12.01 -7.85 13.11
N ALA A 47 -12.98 -8.77 13.16
CA ALA A 47 -14.37 -8.42 13.44
C ALA A 47 -14.56 -7.72 14.79
N LYS A 48 -13.93 -8.20 15.86
CA LYS A 48 -13.99 -7.55 17.16
C LYS A 48 -13.28 -6.21 17.15
N LEU A 49 -12.16 -6.10 16.44
CA LEU A 49 -11.40 -4.86 16.31
C LEU A 49 -12.17 -3.77 15.54
N PHE A 50 -12.87 -4.14 14.46
CA PHE A 50 -13.66 -3.19 13.67
C PHE A 50 -15.03 -2.87 14.30
N ALA A 51 -15.58 -3.75 15.16
CA ALA A 51 -16.75 -3.40 15.98
C ALA A 51 -16.47 -2.21 16.93
N LEU A 52 -15.22 -2.04 17.35
CA LEU A 52 -14.80 -0.85 18.10
C LEU A 52 -14.88 0.42 17.26
N ASP A 53 -14.58 0.33 15.97
CA ASP A 53 -14.58 1.49 15.08
C ASP A 53 -15.98 2.06 14.91
N TRP A 54 -16.99 1.19 14.82
CA TRP A 54 -18.41 1.57 14.82
C TRP A 54 -18.86 2.25 16.11
N SER A 55 -18.32 1.81 17.25
CA SER A 55 -18.65 2.36 18.58
C SER A 55 -17.76 3.54 18.98
N ASN A 56 -16.90 4.03 18.09
CA ASN A 56 -15.91 5.06 18.40
C ASN A 56 -16.22 6.41 17.73
N PRO A 57 -16.51 7.48 18.52
CA PRO A 57 -16.89 8.77 17.97
C PRO A 57 -15.75 9.52 17.26
N LEU A 58 -14.49 9.08 17.37
CA LEU A 58 -13.37 9.62 16.59
C LEU A 58 -13.19 8.94 15.23
N ILE A 59 -13.88 7.82 15.00
CA ILE A 59 -13.73 6.98 13.80
C ILE A 59 -15.02 6.97 13.00
N ARG A 60 -16.14 6.61 13.63
CA ARG A 60 -17.44 6.40 12.98
C ARG A 60 -17.92 7.56 12.08
N PRO A 61 -17.77 8.85 12.44
CA PRO A 61 -18.17 9.97 11.58
C PRO A 61 -17.36 10.12 10.29
N HIS A 62 -16.26 9.38 10.14
CA HIS A 62 -15.41 9.38 8.96
C HIS A 62 -15.64 8.16 8.07
N MET A 63 -16.53 7.23 8.43
CA MET A 63 -16.76 6.02 7.66
C MET A 63 -17.66 6.30 6.46
N GLN A 64 -17.13 6.08 5.25
CA GLN A 64 -17.87 6.12 4.00
C GLN A 64 -18.43 4.72 3.69
N LEU A 65 -19.75 4.55 3.75
CA LEU A 65 -20.40 3.24 3.60
C LEU A 65 -20.80 2.90 2.16
N TYR A 66 -21.02 3.93 1.33
CA TYR A 66 -21.48 3.79 -0.04
C TYR A 66 -20.40 4.26 -1.02
N PRO A 67 -20.23 3.62 -2.19
CA PRO A 67 -19.30 4.09 -3.21
C PRO A 67 -19.70 5.49 -3.70
N GLU A 68 -18.71 6.31 -4.01
CA GLU A 68 -18.92 7.67 -4.51
C GLU A 68 -18.59 7.73 -6.01
N VAL A 69 -19.54 8.21 -6.80
CA VAL A 69 -19.47 8.14 -8.28
C VAL A 69 -19.28 9.50 -8.95
N SER A 70 -18.91 10.51 -8.16
CA SER A 70 -18.75 11.89 -8.60
C SER A 70 -17.44 12.50 -8.10
N GLY A 71 -16.95 13.51 -8.81
CA GLY A 71 -15.76 14.26 -8.40
C GLY A 71 -14.45 13.55 -8.73
N PRO A 72 -13.32 14.13 -8.31
CA PRO A 72 -12.01 13.56 -8.56
C PRO A 72 -11.73 12.35 -7.65
N ILE A 73 -10.97 11.39 -8.14
CA ILE A 73 -10.57 10.18 -7.39
C ILE A 73 -9.49 10.57 -6.36
N LYS A 74 -9.83 10.36 -5.11
CA LYS A 74 -9.03 10.62 -3.90
C LYS A 74 -8.95 9.40 -2.98
N GLU A 75 -9.94 8.51 -3.06
CA GLU A 75 -10.17 7.44 -2.10
C GLU A 75 -10.61 6.15 -2.81
N SER A 76 -10.43 4.99 -2.17
CA SER A 76 -10.68 3.68 -2.81
C SER A 76 -12.15 3.44 -3.18
N TRP A 77 -13.10 4.06 -2.47
CA TRP A 77 -14.53 3.95 -2.75
C TRP A 77 -14.99 4.75 -3.98
N GLN A 78 -14.09 5.51 -4.60
CA GLN A 78 -14.31 6.22 -5.86
C GLN A 78 -13.72 5.45 -7.06
N ALA A 79 -12.99 4.36 -6.82
CA ALA A 79 -12.29 3.60 -7.85
C ALA A 79 -13.15 2.46 -8.43
N ALA A 80 -12.79 1.99 -9.63
CA ALA A 80 -13.62 1.09 -10.42
C ALA A 80 -13.93 -0.23 -9.71
N LYS A 81 -13.04 -0.73 -8.84
CA LYS A 81 -13.30 -1.96 -8.12
C LYS A 81 -14.56 -1.86 -7.26
N TRP A 82 -14.68 -0.79 -6.48
CA TRP A 82 -15.86 -0.58 -5.62
C TRP A 82 -17.05 -0.06 -6.42
N VAL A 83 -16.82 0.80 -7.41
CA VAL A 83 -17.89 1.48 -8.16
C VAL A 83 -18.53 0.59 -9.22
N THR A 84 -17.77 -0.30 -9.88
CA THR A 84 -18.25 -1.01 -11.09
C THR A 84 -17.94 -2.51 -11.13
N GLU A 85 -16.87 -2.99 -10.50
CA GLU A 85 -16.41 -4.39 -10.66
C GLU A 85 -17.12 -5.35 -9.71
N VAL A 86 -17.29 -4.95 -8.45
CA VAL A 86 -17.88 -5.80 -7.42
C VAL A 86 -19.36 -6.05 -7.70
N SER A 87 -19.84 -7.24 -7.32
CA SER A 87 -21.25 -7.55 -7.38
C SER A 87 -22.06 -6.54 -6.55
N LEU A 88 -23.25 -6.17 -7.02
CA LEU A 88 -24.16 -5.32 -6.25
C LEU A 88 -24.54 -5.97 -4.91
N ASP A 89 -24.54 -7.30 -4.86
CA ASP A 89 -24.73 -8.09 -3.64
C ASP A 89 -23.55 -8.06 -2.68
N GLU A 90 -22.44 -7.37 -3.00
CA GLU A 90 -21.34 -7.08 -2.06
C GLU A 90 -21.36 -5.63 -1.56
N LEU A 91 -22.19 -4.76 -2.12
CA LEU A 91 -22.37 -3.39 -1.63
C LEU A 91 -23.30 -3.36 -0.41
N CYS A 92 -23.34 -2.27 0.33
CA CYS A 92 -24.24 -2.16 1.49
C CYS A 92 -25.69 -2.52 1.06
N PRO A 93 -26.35 -3.46 1.76
CA PRO A 93 -27.62 -4.01 1.30
C PRO A 93 -28.81 -3.08 1.55
N MET A 94 -28.66 -2.07 2.42
CA MET A 94 -29.74 -1.18 2.79
C MET A 94 -29.32 0.27 3.00
N TRP A 95 -30.31 1.14 2.98
CA TRP A 95 -30.25 2.55 3.35
C TRP A 95 -31.47 2.92 4.20
N ALA A 96 -31.35 3.95 5.02
CA ALA A 96 -32.48 4.56 5.73
C ALA A 96 -32.25 6.07 5.85
N ASP A 97 -33.33 6.82 6.03
CA ASP A 97 -33.24 8.21 6.44
C ASP A 97 -32.85 8.26 7.92
N TRP A 98 -31.54 8.25 8.19
CA TRP A 98 -30.98 8.21 9.54
C TRP A 98 -31.36 9.41 10.40
N LYS A 99 -31.81 10.51 9.78
CA LYS A 99 -32.14 11.75 10.47
C LYS A 99 -33.60 11.81 10.89
N TYR A 100 -34.51 11.43 10.00
CA TYR A 100 -35.96 11.59 10.24
C TYR A 100 -36.70 10.27 10.41
N GLN A 101 -36.23 9.17 9.81
CA GLN A 101 -36.91 7.87 9.82
C GLN A 101 -35.93 6.69 9.92
N PRO A 102 -35.09 6.61 10.97
CA PRO A 102 -34.01 5.62 11.07
C PRO A 102 -34.50 4.16 11.12
N HIS A 103 -35.78 3.93 11.43
CA HIS A 103 -36.41 2.61 11.48
C HIS A 103 -37.00 2.16 10.13
N ARG A 104 -37.09 3.05 9.13
CA ARG A 104 -37.61 2.73 7.80
C ARG A 104 -36.47 2.33 6.87
N HIS A 105 -36.14 1.05 6.88
CA HIS A 105 -35.05 0.51 6.04
C HIS A 105 -35.54 0.20 4.63
N TYR A 106 -34.81 0.68 3.63
CA TYR A 106 -34.94 0.31 2.22
C TYR A 106 -33.82 -0.66 1.88
N TYR A 107 -34.17 -1.86 1.40
CA TYR A 107 -33.18 -2.84 0.96
C TYR A 107 -33.09 -2.84 -0.56
N ILE A 108 -31.92 -3.21 -1.07
CA ILE A 108 -31.78 -3.52 -2.50
C ILE A 108 -32.70 -4.69 -2.87
N LYS A 109 -33.11 -4.75 -4.14
CA LYS A 109 -33.97 -5.80 -4.70
C LYS A 109 -35.35 -5.91 -4.04
N GLU A 110 -35.81 -4.83 -3.42
CA GLU A 110 -37.18 -4.72 -2.90
C GLU A 110 -37.91 -3.55 -3.55
N ILE A 111 -39.24 -3.66 -3.65
CA ILE A 111 -40.06 -2.56 -4.15
C ILE A 111 -40.07 -1.38 -3.16
N ALA A 112 -39.90 -0.18 -3.69
CA ALA A 112 -40.01 1.08 -2.96
C ALA A 112 -40.89 2.06 -3.75
N GLN A 113 -41.67 2.88 -3.03
CA GLN A 113 -42.46 3.94 -3.63
C GLN A 113 -41.76 5.29 -3.44
N LEU A 114 -41.73 6.09 -4.50
CA LEU A 114 -41.24 7.46 -4.49
C LEU A 114 -42.36 8.46 -4.12
N ILE A 115 -41.98 9.69 -3.74
CA ILE A 115 -42.92 10.76 -3.36
C ILE A 115 -43.90 11.17 -4.45
N ASN A 116 -43.57 10.92 -5.73
CA ASN A 116 -44.43 11.15 -6.89
C ASN A 116 -45.38 9.96 -7.18
N ASN A 117 -45.47 9.00 -6.25
CA ASN A 117 -46.26 7.76 -6.34
C ASN A 117 -45.78 6.74 -7.39
N THR A 118 -44.62 6.92 -8.03
CA THR A 118 -44.02 5.87 -8.89
C THR A 118 -43.28 4.83 -8.05
N PHE A 119 -43.03 3.64 -8.61
CA PHE A 119 -42.33 2.56 -7.93
C PHE A 119 -40.99 2.27 -8.57
N VAL A 120 -40.05 1.81 -7.75
CA VAL A 120 -38.70 1.43 -8.16
C VAL A 120 -38.20 0.25 -7.35
N VAL A 121 -37.22 -0.47 -7.89
CA VAL A 121 -36.47 -1.52 -7.18
C VAL A 121 -35.01 -1.08 -7.09
N PRO A 122 -34.53 -0.62 -5.91
CA PRO A 122 -33.15 -0.19 -5.73
C PRO A 122 -32.19 -1.36 -5.99
N LEU A 123 -31.11 -1.13 -6.74
CA LEU A 123 -30.08 -2.14 -7.00
C LEU A 123 -28.79 -1.86 -6.21
N ARG A 124 -28.50 -0.59 -5.95
CA ARG A 124 -27.37 -0.17 -5.10
C ARG A 124 -27.59 1.23 -4.54
N TRP A 125 -26.89 1.51 -3.45
CA TRP A 125 -26.78 2.82 -2.81
C TRP A 125 -25.42 3.43 -3.13
N ILE A 126 -25.41 4.72 -3.47
CA ILE A 126 -24.22 5.44 -3.92
C ILE A 126 -24.20 6.86 -3.33
N THR A 127 -23.05 7.53 -3.40
CA THR A 127 -22.91 8.95 -3.06
C THR A 127 -22.60 9.75 -4.32
N VAL A 128 -23.31 10.87 -4.49
CA VAL A 128 -23.12 11.83 -5.59
C VAL A 128 -23.04 13.23 -4.95
N ASN A 129 -21.90 13.91 -5.14
CA ASN A 129 -21.60 15.24 -4.60
C ASN A 129 -21.85 15.36 -3.07
N GLY A 130 -21.56 14.30 -2.33
CA GLY A 130 -21.77 14.23 -0.87
C GLY A 130 -23.20 13.89 -0.44
N GLU A 131 -24.13 13.65 -1.38
CA GLU A 131 -25.51 13.27 -1.10
C GLU A 131 -25.78 11.82 -1.49
N GLU A 132 -26.62 11.13 -0.72
CA GLU A 132 -26.96 9.73 -0.93
C GLU A 132 -28.00 9.58 -2.06
N HIS A 133 -27.72 8.67 -2.97
CA HIS A 133 -28.53 8.36 -4.15
C HIS A 133 -28.64 6.84 -4.31
N MET A 134 -29.48 6.40 -5.26
CA MET A 134 -29.59 5.00 -5.65
C MET A 134 -29.63 4.85 -7.17
N ASP A 135 -29.16 3.71 -7.64
CA ASP A 135 -29.50 3.22 -8.98
C ASP A 135 -30.58 2.16 -8.83
N ALA A 136 -31.62 2.24 -9.66
CA ALA A 136 -32.81 1.42 -9.50
C ALA A 136 -33.46 1.04 -10.85
N LEU A 137 -34.22 -0.05 -10.84
CA LEU A 137 -35.11 -0.41 -11.95
C LEU A 137 -36.48 0.23 -11.74
N PRO A 138 -37.09 0.86 -12.76
CA PRO A 138 -38.48 1.30 -12.69
C PRO A 138 -39.42 0.12 -12.47
N ALA A 139 -40.49 0.36 -11.72
CA ALA A 139 -41.58 -0.59 -11.54
C ALA A 139 -42.94 0.11 -11.63
N TYR A 140 -43.94 -0.59 -12.12
CA TYR A 140 -45.32 -0.11 -12.18
C TYR A 140 -46.27 -1.16 -11.62
N TYR A 141 -47.34 -0.67 -11.01
CA TYR A 141 -48.40 -1.51 -10.46
C TYR A 141 -49.50 -1.68 -11.49
N ILE A 142 -49.88 -2.93 -11.78
CA ILE A 142 -51.00 -3.24 -12.68
C ILE A 142 -52.19 -3.62 -11.81
N GLU A 143 -53.18 -2.73 -11.75
CA GLU A 143 -54.38 -2.90 -10.90
C GLU A 143 -55.18 -4.16 -11.28
N ASP A 144 -55.29 -4.46 -12.58
CA ASP A 144 -56.11 -5.58 -13.08
C ASP A 144 -55.61 -6.96 -12.60
N VAL A 145 -54.30 -7.13 -12.43
CA VAL A 145 -53.67 -8.39 -11.99
C VAL A 145 -53.08 -8.31 -10.59
N TYR A 146 -53.18 -7.14 -9.94
CA TYR A 146 -52.66 -6.89 -8.59
C TYR A 146 -51.15 -7.14 -8.44
N GLU A 147 -50.38 -6.97 -9.51
CA GLU A 147 -48.94 -7.30 -9.55
C GLU A 147 -48.06 -6.08 -9.88
N PHE A 148 -46.82 -6.13 -9.41
CA PHE A 148 -45.77 -5.20 -9.81
C PHE A 148 -44.99 -5.75 -10.98
N HIS A 149 -44.89 -4.97 -12.06
CA HIS A 149 -44.04 -5.27 -13.18
C HIS A 149 -42.76 -4.43 -13.10
N ILE A 150 -41.60 -5.11 -13.12
CA ILE A 150 -40.28 -4.48 -13.06
C ILE A 150 -39.75 -4.34 -14.50
N GLN A 151 -39.36 -3.13 -14.89
CA GLN A 151 -38.73 -2.88 -16.18
C GLN A 151 -37.24 -3.19 -16.11
N THR A 152 -36.85 -4.40 -16.51
CA THR A 152 -35.47 -4.90 -16.36
C THR A 152 -34.47 -4.37 -17.39
N VAL A 153 -34.94 -3.67 -18.44
CA VAL A 153 -34.12 -3.19 -19.56
C VAL A 153 -33.58 -1.77 -19.31
N GLU A 154 -34.21 -0.99 -18.43
CA GLU A 154 -33.88 0.41 -18.20
C GLU A 154 -33.38 0.61 -16.77
N LEU A 155 -32.09 0.88 -16.60
CA LEU A 155 -31.51 1.28 -15.32
C LEU A 155 -31.61 2.80 -15.18
N VAL A 156 -32.33 3.28 -14.17
CA VAL A 156 -32.34 4.70 -13.82
C VAL A 156 -31.25 4.94 -12.78
N GLN A 157 -30.29 5.79 -13.12
CA GLN A 157 -29.12 6.07 -12.29
C GLN A 157 -29.31 7.35 -11.47
N HIS A 158 -28.66 7.39 -10.32
CA HIS A 158 -28.52 8.58 -9.47
C HIS A 158 -29.89 9.19 -9.09
N ILE A 159 -30.83 8.37 -8.62
CA ILE A 159 -32.09 8.85 -8.03
C ILE A 159 -31.78 9.31 -6.60
N PRO A 160 -32.05 10.58 -6.21
CA PRO A 160 -31.85 11.04 -4.84
C PRO A 160 -32.65 10.21 -3.83
N THR A 161 -32.03 9.76 -2.74
CA THR A 161 -32.74 8.99 -1.70
C THR A 161 -33.81 9.82 -0.99
N SER A 162 -33.72 11.15 -1.06
CA SER A 162 -34.75 12.08 -0.58
C SER A 162 -36.11 11.94 -1.27
N LEU A 163 -36.17 11.27 -2.42
CA LEU A 163 -37.43 10.95 -3.11
C LEU A 163 -38.11 9.68 -2.57
N LEU A 164 -37.45 8.88 -1.74
CA LEU A 164 -38.03 7.66 -1.17
C LEU A 164 -39.14 7.98 -0.17
N HIS A 165 -40.32 7.40 -0.38
CA HIS A 165 -41.49 7.63 0.46
C HIS A 165 -41.87 6.42 1.31
N ARG A 166 -42.14 5.26 0.68
CA ARG A 166 -42.59 4.03 1.37
C ARG A 166 -41.71 2.85 0.99
N ASN A 167 -41.27 2.09 1.99
CA ASN A 167 -40.49 0.88 1.76
C ASN A 167 -41.41 -0.34 1.53
N PHE A 168 -40.79 -1.50 1.27
CA PHE A 168 -41.47 -2.78 1.14
C PHE A 168 -42.48 -3.07 2.27
N LEU A 169 -42.09 -2.87 3.53
CA LEU A 169 -42.94 -3.16 4.70
C LEU A 169 -44.15 -2.21 4.80
N ASP A 170 -43.96 -0.94 4.42
CA ASP A 170 -45.05 0.03 4.36
C ASP A 170 -46.06 -0.39 3.29
N LEU A 171 -45.59 -0.82 2.12
CA LEU A 171 -46.44 -1.23 0.99
C LEU A 171 -47.16 -2.56 1.26
N GLN A 172 -46.51 -3.49 1.94
CA GLN A 172 -47.11 -4.78 2.34
C GLN A 172 -48.34 -4.60 3.24
N LYS A 173 -48.44 -3.49 3.98
CA LYS A 173 -49.61 -3.18 4.82
C LYS A 173 -50.84 -2.71 4.01
N THR A 174 -50.65 -2.23 2.78
CA THR A 174 -51.71 -1.59 1.99
C THR A 174 -52.02 -2.26 0.65
N SER A 175 -51.18 -3.20 0.21
CA SER A 175 -51.25 -3.81 -1.12
C SER A 175 -51.14 -5.34 -1.02
N PRO A 176 -51.59 -6.12 -2.02
CA PRO A 176 -51.63 -7.58 -1.97
C PRO A 176 -50.25 -8.21 -1.75
N SER A 177 -50.23 -9.47 -1.32
CA SER A 177 -49.02 -10.21 -0.97
C SER A 177 -48.06 -10.37 -2.16
N PHE A 178 -46.89 -9.73 -2.11
CA PHE A 178 -45.78 -9.98 -3.03
C PHE A 178 -44.56 -10.55 -2.26
N THR A 179 -43.93 -11.58 -2.81
CA THR A 179 -42.78 -12.28 -2.24
C THR A 179 -41.47 -11.59 -2.57
N MET A 180 -41.17 -10.49 -1.89
CA MET A 180 -39.89 -9.76 -2.02
C MET A 180 -39.26 -9.27 -0.71
N PRO A 181 -39.35 -9.94 0.46
CA PRO A 181 -38.44 -9.57 1.53
C PRO A 181 -37.03 -10.04 1.15
N HIS A 182 -36.08 -9.11 1.09
CA HIS A 182 -34.67 -9.41 0.96
C HIS A 182 -34.27 -10.36 2.11
N PRO A 183 -33.54 -11.47 1.84
CA PRO A 183 -33.24 -12.49 2.85
C PRO A 183 -32.58 -11.94 4.13
N LEU A 184 -31.76 -10.89 3.98
CA LEU A 184 -31.10 -10.23 5.12
C LEU A 184 -32.06 -9.53 6.08
N ARG A 185 -33.31 -9.21 5.71
CA ARG A 185 -34.28 -8.62 6.65
C ARG A 185 -34.54 -9.54 7.84
N ALA A 186 -34.71 -10.84 7.58
CA ALA A 186 -34.93 -11.84 8.63
C ALA A 186 -33.72 -11.92 9.58
N LYS A 187 -32.50 -11.85 9.03
CA LYS A 187 -31.26 -11.87 9.80
C LYS A 187 -31.04 -10.59 10.62
N ALA A 188 -31.33 -9.44 10.02
CA ALA A 188 -31.21 -8.14 10.66
C ALA A 188 -32.22 -7.95 11.79
N ASN A 189 -33.41 -8.54 11.67
CA ASN A 189 -34.49 -8.44 12.65
C ASN A 189 -34.77 -6.97 13.06
N GLY A 190 -34.88 -6.09 12.06
CA GLY A 190 -35.12 -4.67 12.27
C GLY A 190 -33.88 -3.83 12.62
N ARG A 191 -32.69 -4.42 12.79
CA ARG A 191 -31.43 -3.68 12.98
C ARG A 191 -30.85 -3.16 11.66
N PRO A 192 -30.07 -2.06 11.65
CA PRO A 192 -29.26 -1.68 10.49
C PRO A 192 -28.24 -2.76 10.14
N ILE A 193 -27.95 -2.90 8.85
CA ILE A 193 -27.01 -3.91 8.35
C ILE A 193 -26.10 -3.33 7.26
N PHE A 194 -24.79 -3.35 7.49
CA PHE A 194 -23.79 -2.67 6.66
C PHE A 194 -22.69 -3.60 6.17
N ARG A 195 -22.01 -3.20 5.10
CA ARG A 195 -20.79 -3.88 4.65
C ARG A 195 -19.62 -2.93 4.73
N MET A 196 -18.52 -3.44 5.28
CA MET A 196 -17.28 -2.71 5.34
C MET A 196 -16.19 -3.45 4.57
N ARG A 197 -15.35 -2.66 3.90
CA ARG A 197 -14.23 -3.18 3.13
C ARG A 197 -12.95 -2.95 3.90
N ILE A 198 -12.09 -3.96 3.88
CA ILE A 198 -10.81 -3.89 4.59
C ILE A 198 -9.65 -4.22 3.66
N MET A 199 -8.48 -3.78 4.07
CA MET A 199 -7.20 -4.05 3.43
C MET A 199 -6.33 -4.79 4.43
N PRO A 200 -6.35 -6.14 4.42
CA PRO A 200 -5.47 -6.93 5.28
C PRO A 200 -4.12 -7.17 4.58
N TRP A 201 -3.07 -7.29 5.36
CA TRP A 201 -1.74 -7.61 4.82
C TRP A 201 -0.92 -8.46 5.78
N SER A 202 0.10 -9.08 5.21
CA SER A 202 1.13 -9.82 5.93
C SER A 202 2.47 -9.10 5.84
N ASP A 203 3.27 -9.21 6.89
CA ASP A 203 4.64 -8.71 6.89
C ASP A 203 5.59 -9.61 7.69
N ASP A 204 6.83 -9.75 7.20
CA ASP A 204 7.91 -10.45 7.90
C ASP A 204 8.77 -9.45 8.68
N VAL A 205 8.69 -9.52 10.00
CA VAL A 205 9.33 -8.57 10.90
C VAL A 205 10.69 -9.03 11.43
N SER A 206 11.27 -10.08 10.83
CA SER A 206 12.57 -10.67 11.18
C SER A 206 13.79 -9.77 10.92
N GLY A 207 13.60 -8.56 10.38
CA GLY A 207 14.63 -7.63 9.93
C GLY A 207 15.46 -6.90 11.00
N ASN A 208 16.78 -7.19 10.98
CA ASN A 208 17.96 -6.33 11.21
C ASN A 208 18.45 -5.83 12.60
N VAL A 209 17.95 -6.32 13.74
CA VAL A 209 18.71 -6.33 15.01
C VAL A 209 18.34 -7.63 15.76
N SER A 210 19.33 -8.45 16.13
CA SER A 210 19.22 -9.79 16.74
C SER A 210 18.02 -10.64 16.28
N LYS A 211 18.24 -11.55 15.33
CA LYS A 211 17.22 -12.47 14.79
C LYS A 211 16.58 -13.40 15.85
N GLN A 212 17.21 -13.55 17.01
CA GLN A 212 16.81 -14.52 18.04
C GLN A 212 15.37 -14.32 18.55
N TYR A 213 14.83 -13.10 18.52
CA TYR A 213 13.50 -12.80 19.08
C TYR A 213 12.52 -12.14 18.10
N ASN A 214 12.95 -11.85 16.86
CA ASN A 214 12.19 -11.04 15.91
C ASN A 214 11.63 -11.81 14.71
N ALA A 215 11.95 -13.10 14.56
CA ALA A 215 11.42 -13.92 13.46
C ALA A 215 9.93 -14.20 13.67
N HIS A 216 9.07 -13.34 13.11
CA HIS A 216 7.62 -13.48 13.13
C HIS A 216 7.04 -13.05 11.78
N THR A 217 5.93 -13.68 11.41
CA THR A 217 5.03 -13.20 10.36
C THR A 217 3.80 -12.59 11.04
N ASN A 218 3.50 -11.33 10.73
CA ASN A 218 2.39 -10.59 11.31
C ASN A 218 1.27 -10.41 10.29
N ILE A 219 0.03 -10.43 10.78
CA ILE A 219 -1.15 -10.03 10.00
C ILE A 219 -1.76 -8.78 10.63
N TYR A 220 -2.04 -7.80 9.79
CA TYR A 220 -2.68 -6.55 10.16
C TYR A 220 -3.84 -6.24 9.20
N ALA A 221 -4.68 -5.29 9.57
CA ALA A 221 -5.75 -4.78 8.71
C ALA A 221 -6.06 -3.30 8.96
N VAL A 222 -6.60 -2.63 7.94
CA VAL A 222 -7.22 -1.30 8.04
C VAL A 222 -8.58 -1.28 7.33
N SER A 223 -9.46 -0.36 7.73
CA SER A 223 -10.77 -0.15 7.10
C SER A 223 -10.65 0.79 5.90
N LEU A 224 -11.00 0.33 4.71
CA LEU A 224 -11.05 1.15 3.50
C LEU A 224 -12.27 2.07 3.45
N ASN A 225 -13.18 1.96 4.41
CA ASN A 225 -14.25 2.95 4.58
C ASN A 225 -13.74 4.25 5.21
N LEU A 226 -12.46 4.37 5.56
CA LEU A 226 -11.88 5.58 6.14
C LEU A 226 -11.02 6.35 5.12
N PRO A 227 -11.02 7.70 5.15
CA PRO A 227 -10.19 8.51 4.27
C PRO A 227 -8.71 8.16 4.41
N HIS A 228 -7.97 8.18 3.31
CA HIS A 228 -6.55 7.85 3.29
C HIS A 228 -5.74 8.65 4.31
N LYS A 229 -6.08 9.93 4.50
CA LYS A 229 -5.45 10.79 5.52
C LYS A 229 -5.55 10.24 6.96
N LYS A 230 -6.61 9.48 7.26
CA LYS A 230 -6.74 8.74 8.53
C LYS A 230 -5.91 7.46 8.48
N LEU A 231 -5.92 6.74 7.36
CA LEU A 231 -5.14 5.52 7.17
C LEU A 231 -3.62 5.75 7.20
N SER A 232 -3.13 6.97 6.93
CA SER A 232 -1.72 7.36 7.08
C SER A 232 -1.26 7.57 8.55
N GLN A 233 -2.04 7.12 9.55
CA GLN A 233 -1.76 7.29 10.98
C GLN A 233 -1.75 5.92 11.68
N GLU A 234 -0.77 5.65 12.56
CA GLU A 234 -0.63 4.33 13.21
C GLU A 234 -1.86 3.97 14.06
N PHE A 235 -2.62 4.97 14.53
CA PHE A 235 -3.85 4.79 15.29
C PHE A 235 -4.89 3.91 14.59
N PHE A 236 -4.95 3.96 13.26
CA PHE A 236 -5.98 3.31 12.45
C PHE A 236 -5.62 1.90 11.99
N VAL A 237 -4.39 1.46 12.22
CA VAL A 237 -3.97 0.07 11.99
C VAL A 237 -4.57 -0.84 13.06
N ARG A 238 -4.98 -2.04 12.66
CA ARG A 238 -5.48 -3.11 13.54
C ARG A 238 -4.53 -4.30 13.46
N PHE A 239 -3.86 -4.62 14.57
CA PHE A 239 -3.07 -5.84 14.67
C PHE A 239 -4.00 -7.04 14.83
N CYS A 240 -3.86 -8.03 13.94
CA CYS A 240 -4.71 -9.22 13.93
C CYS A 240 -3.98 -10.42 14.52
N SER A 241 -2.78 -10.76 14.05
CA SER A 241 -2.10 -12.00 14.46
C SER A 241 -0.58 -11.89 14.31
N THR A 242 0.14 -12.74 15.04
CA THR A 242 1.59 -12.93 14.87
C THR A 242 1.98 -14.38 15.15
N SER A 243 2.94 -14.91 14.38
CA SER A 243 3.54 -16.21 14.65
C SER A 243 5.00 -16.28 14.25
N GLY A 244 5.82 -16.92 15.09
CA GLY A 244 7.17 -17.32 14.72
C GLY A 244 7.24 -18.63 13.93
N ASN A 245 6.13 -19.36 13.83
CA ASN A 245 6.07 -20.69 13.20
C ASN A 245 5.08 -20.75 12.03
N ALA A 246 3.90 -20.13 12.18
CA ALA A 246 2.86 -20.14 11.16
C ALA A 246 3.14 -19.08 10.08
N SER A 247 3.11 -19.54 8.82
CA SER A 247 3.19 -18.70 7.63
C SER A 247 2.00 -17.73 7.50
N SER A 248 2.09 -16.79 6.57
CA SER A 248 1.00 -15.84 6.31
C SER A 248 -0.26 -16.56 5.83
N SER A 249 -0.10 -17.58 4.99
CA SER A 249 -1.20 -18.40 4.47
C SER A 249 -1.97 -19.13 5.57
N GLU A 250 -1.26 -19.65 6.58
CA GLU A 250 -1.87 -20.32 7.74
C GLU A 250 -2.65 -19.34 8.62
N GLN A 251 -2.13 -18.14 8.83
CA GLN A 251 -2.79 -17.10 9.61
C GLN A 251 -4.01 -16.54 8.85
N PHE A 252 -3.90 -16.33 7.52
CA PHE A 252 -5.02 -15.93 6.67
C PHE A 252 -6.14 -16.97 6.64
N ALA A 253 -5.84 -18.26 6.76
CA ALA A 253 -6.88 -19.30 6.86
C ALA A 253 -7.76 -19.14 8.11
N ALA A 254 -7.19 -18.70 9.24
CA ALA A 254 -7.99 -18.36 10.42
C ALA A 254 -8.81 -17.08 10.23
N LEU A 255 -8.21 -16.08 9.58
CA LEU A 255 -8.82 -14.78 9.33
C LEU A 255 -9.98 -14.88 8.32
N ALA A 256 -9.86 -15.74 7.31
CA ALA A 256 -10.87 -15.95 6.26
C ALA A 256 -12.25 -16.36 6.79
N LYS A 257 -12.32 -16.89 8.02
CA LYS A 257 -13.60 -17.19 8.69
C LYS A 257 -14.46 -15.94 8.92
N ASP A 258 -13.83 -14.79 9.15
CA ASP A 258 -14.54 -13.53 9.35
C ASP A 258 -15.07 -12.93 8.03
N PHE A 259 -14.62 -13.47 6.88
CA PHE A 259 -14.97 -13.02 5.52
C PHE A 259 -16.05 -13.86 4.83
N ALA A 260 -16.54 -14.92 5.49
CA ALA A 260 -17.54 -15.78 4.90
C ALA A 260 -18.85 -15.00 4.61
N THR A 261 -19.48 -15.30 3.47
CA THR A 261 -20.61 -14.53 2.92
C THR A 261 -21.87 -14.60 3.77
N ASP A 262 -22.00 -15.63 4.60
CA ASP A 262 -23.07 -15.86 5.55
C ASP A 262 -22.71 -15.40 6.99
N VAL A 263 -21.47 -14.98 7.25
CA VAL A 263 -21.04 -14.49 8.56
C VAL A 263 -21.28 -12.98 8.67
N TRP A 264 -22.03 -12.60 9.71
CA TRP A 264 -22.33 -11.21 10.06
C TRP A 264 -22.00 -11.01 11.53
N HIS A 265 -21.39 -9.87 11.83
CA HIS A 265 -20.86 -9.52 13.14
C HIS A 265 -21.72 -8.43 13.77
N GLU A 266 -21.79 -8.39 15.09
CA GLU A 266 -22.53 -7.38 15.84
C GLU A 266 -21.61 -6.25 16.27
N ALA A 267 -22.10 -5.01 16.22
CA ALA A 267 -21.46 -3.84 16.80
C ALA A 267 -22.51 -2.86 17.32
N TYR A 268 -22.11 -1.98 18.24
CA TYR A 268 -22.89 -0.80 18.58
C TYR A 268 -22.41 0.36 17.70
N ASP A 269 -23.32 0.98 16.95
CA ASP A 269 -23.02 2.19 16.20
C ASP A 269 -23.26 3.41 17.10
N CYS A 270 -22.20 4.14 17.43
CA CYS A 270 -22.30 5.28 18.34
C CYS A 270 -22.91 6.54 17.72
N GLU A 271 -23.06 6.58 16.40
CA GLU A 271 -23.74 7.67 15.69
C GLU A 271 -25.24 7.39 15.55
N LEU A 272 -25.61 6.13 15.32
CA LEU A 272 -27.02 5.69 15.29
C LEU A 272 -27.60 5.38 16.67
N GLU A 273 -26.74 5.27 17.69
CA GLU A 273 -27.09 4.90 19.08
C GLU A 273 -27.86 3.56 19.17
N MET A 274 -27.49 2.58 18.35
CA MET A 274 -28.15 1.27 18.32
C MET A 274 -27.21 0.14 17.89
N ASP A 275 -27.63 -1.09 18.17
CA ASP A 275 -26.94 -2.28 17.70
C ASP A 275 -27.17 -2.49 16.19
N ILE A 276 -26.09 -2.80 15.48
CA ILE A 276 -26.05 -3.03 14.04
C ILE A 276 -25.46 -4.40 13.73
N LEU A 277 -25.71 -4.89 12.51
CA LEU A 277 -24.95 -5.98 11.92
C LEU A 277 -23.99 -5.42 10.87
N PHE A 278 -22.80 -6.01 10.78
CA PHE A 278 -21.88 -5.70 9.69
C PHE A 278 -21.14 -6.93 9.18
N GLN A 279 -20.78 -6.90 7.91
CA GLN A 279 -19.95 -7.92 7.26
C GLN A 279 -18.66 -7.29 6.75
N ILE A 280 -17.57 -8.05 6.83
CA ILE A 280 -16.22 -7.63 6.45
C ILE A 280 -15.88 -8.27 5.11
N ILE A 281 -15.46 -7.44 4.15
CA ILE A 281 -15.06 -7.90 2.82
C ILE A 281 -13.61 -7.49 2.57
N PRO A 282 -12.68 -8.42 2.31
CA PRO A 282 -11.32 -8.07 1.89
C PRO A 282 -11.37 -7.44 0.50
N HIS A 283 -10.70 -6.30 0.31
CA HIS A 283 -10.75 -5.55 -0.94
C HIS A 283 -9.42 -5.52 -1.69
N LEU A 284 -8.29 -5.48 -1.00
CA LEU A 284 -6.97 -5.62 -1.61
C LEU A 284 -5.91 -6.09 -0.59
N LEU A 285 -4.79 -6.60 -1.07
CA LEU A 285 -3.76 -7.34 -0.35
C LEU A 285 -2.37 -6.75 -0.64
N PRO A 286 -2.06 -5.53 -0.15
CA PRO A 286 -0.75 -4.92 -0.36
C PRO A 286 0.27 -5.61 0.54
N ALA A 287 1.42 -6.00 0.02
CA ALA A 287 2.51 -6.51 0.84
C ALA A 287 3.83 -6.35 0.08
N ASP A 288 4.93 -6.77 0.68
CA ASP A 288 6.18 -6.90 -0.06
C ASP A 288 6.08 -8.03 -1.11
N ASN A 289 7.03 -8.09 -2.04
CA ASN A 289 6.95 -9.03 -3.15
C ASN A 289 6.90 -10.51 -2.73
N PRO A 290 7.73 -11.00 -1.79
CA PRO A 290 7.62 -12.35 -1.26
C PRO A 290 6.24 -12.66 -0.68
N GLN A 291 5.68 -11.78 0.16
CA GLN A 291 4.38 -12.03 0.78
C GLN A 291 3.24 -11.96 -0.22
N GLN A 292 3.31 -11.08 -1.23
CA GLN A 292 2.33 -11.07 -2.33
C GLN A 292 2.42 -12.35 -3.20
N ALA A 293 3.62 -12.91 -3.37
CA ALA A 293 3.78 -14.19 -4.06
C ALA A 293 3.14 -15.33 -3.26
N GLU A 294 3.37 -15.39 -1.94
CA GLU A 294 2.71 -16.38 -1.08
C GLU A 294 1.17 -16.22 -1.09
N THR A 295 0.69 -14.98 -0.95
CA THR A 295 -0.73 -14.60 -0.98
C THR A 295 -1.45 -15.05 -2.27
N SER A 296 -0.73 -15.09 -3.39
CA SER A 296 -1.24 -15.48 -4.71
C SER A 296 -0.85 -16.91 -5.13
N SER A 297 -0.26 -17.70 -4.20
CA SER A 297 0.23 -19.07 -4.46
C SER A 297 1.21 -19.14 -5.64
N HIS A 298 2.00 -18.08 -5.82
CA HIS A 298 2.98 -17.89 -6.89
C HIS A 298 4.38 -18.29 -6.44
N VAL A 299 5.17 -18.86 -7.37
CA VAL A 299 6.53 -19.37 -7.12
C VAL A 299 7.56 -18.28 -6.76
N GLY A 300 7.24 -17.01 -6.98
CA GLY A 300 8.11 -15.87 -6.75
C GLY A 300 8.92 -15.43 -7.98
N GLY A 301 9.63 -14.32 -7.84
CA GLY A 301 10.26 -13.61 -8.96
C GLY A 301 11.46 -14.31 -9.63
N GLN A 302 11.87 -15.49 -9.16
CA GLN A 302 12.91 -16.31 -9.80
C GLN A 302 12.34 -17.42 -10.67
N GLY A 303 11.03 -17.65 -10.65
CA GLY A 303 10.39 -18.66 -11.50
C GLY A 303 10.47 -18.32 -12.99
N ASN A 304 10.21 -19.32 -13.84
CA ASN A 304 10.15 -19.13 -15.29
C ASN A 304 9.05 -18.14 -15.69
N LEU A 305 7.91 -18.18 -14.98
CA LEU A 305 6.82 -17.21 -15.08
C LEU A 305 6.81 -16.31 -13.83
N PRO A 306 7.58 -15.21 -13.80
CA PRO A 306 7.96 -14.57 -12.55
C PRO A 306 6.94 -13.51 -12.07
N CYS A 307 5.94 -13.18 -12.88
CA CYS A 307 4.87 -12.27 -12.50
C CYS A 307 3.72 -13.02 -11.82
N ARG A 308 3.21 -12.44 -10.74
CA ARG A 308 2.07 -12.98 -9.97
C ARG A 308 0.70 -12.58 -10.54
N GLN A 309 0.65 -11.56 -11.39
CA GLN A 309 -0.60 -11.07 -11.99
C GLN A 309 -0.84 -11.67 -13.38
N ASP A 310 0.22 -12.03 -14.10
CA ASP A 310 0.14 -12.57 -15.45
C ASP A 310 1.08 -13.76 -15.72
N LEU A 311 0.97 -14.33 -16.92
CA LEU A 311 1.74 -15.48 -17.39
C LEU A 311 2.99 -15.08 -18.19
N ILE A 312 3.51 -13.85 -18.04
CA ILE A 312 4.76 -13.48 -18.73
C ILE A 312 5.91 -14.36 -18.27
N GLY A 313 6.80 -14.73 -19.20
CA GLY A 313 8.02 -15.43 -18.86
C GLY A 313 8.46 -16.43 -19.92
N GLY A 314 8.91 -17.59 -19.46
CA GLY A 314 9.47 -18.66 -20.28
C GLY A 314 10.93 -18.97 -19.94
N THR A 315 11.53 -19.86 -20.73
CA THR A 315 12.95 -20.18 -20.64
C THR A 315 13.79 -18.96 -21.01
N LYS A 316 15.07 -18.98 -20.64
CA LYS A 316 16.00 -17.88 -20.97
C LYS A 316 16.04 -17.60 -22.48
N ASN A 317 16.11 -18.66 -23.30
CA ASN A 317 16.13 -18.53 -24.76
C ASN A 317 14.82 -17.95 -25.32
N GLN A 318 13.66 -18.37 -24.78
CA GLN A 318 12.36 -17.83 -25.18
C GLN A 318 12.27 -16.33 -24.87
N LYS A 319 12.71 -15.90 -23.68
CA LYS A 319 12.71 -14.50 -23.25
C LYS A 319 13.62 -13.60 -24.11
N GLU A 320 14.64 -14.16 -24.75
CA GLU A 320 15.56 -13.43 -25.64
C GLU A 320 15.09 -13.36 -27.10
N THR A 321 14.00 -14.03 -27.47
CA THR A 321 13.36 -13.86 -28.78
C THR A 321 12.74 -12.46 -28.91
N ASP A 322 12.51 -11.97 -30.13
CA ASP A 322 11.90 -10.64 -30.33
C ASP A 322 10.51 -10.56 -29.68
N ALA A 323 9.71 -11.62 -29.82
CA ALA A 323 8.39 -11.72 -29.22
C ALA A 323 8.47 -11.82 -27.68
N GLY A 324 9.33 -12.71 -27.17
CA GLY A 324 9.52 -12.88 -25.73
C GLY A 324 10.03 -11.63 -25.03
N TYR A 325 10.99 -10.92 -25.64
CA TYR A 325 11.54 -9.68 -25.10
C TYR A 325 10.50 -8.55 -25.09
N LYS A 326 9.82 -8.33 -26.21
CA LYS A 326 8.75 -7.31 -26.35
C LYS A 326 7.64 -7.52 -25.32
N ALA A 327 7.30 -8.78 -25.02
CA ALA A 327 6.21 -9.10 -24.10
C ALA A 327 6.46 -8.63 -22.64
N PHE A 328 7.69 -8.34 -22.22
CA PHE A 328 7.96 -7.79 -20.89
C PHE A 328 7.59 -6.30 -20.72
N PHE A 329 7.32 -5.57 -21.81
CA PHE A 329 7.01 -4.13 -21.80
C PHE A 329 5.51 -3.84 -21.73
N SER A 330 4.68 -4.86 -21.51
CA SER A 330 3.23 -4.73 -21.36
C SER A 330 2.69 -5.85 -20.48
N PRO A 331 1.51 -5.70 -19.87
CA PRO A 331 0.84 -6.80 -19.18
C PRO A 331 0.62 -7.99 -20.13
N GLY A 332 0.95 -9.18 -19.66
CA GLY A 332 0.71 -10.45 -20.35
C GLY A 332 -0.70 -10.99 -20.10
N THR A 333 -0.90 -12.28 -20.41
CA THR A 333 -2.17 -12.97 -20.14
C THR A 333 -2.41 -13.06 -18.62
N PRO A 334 -3.53 -12.51 -18.12
CA PRO A 334 -3.88 -12.58 -16.70
C PRO A 334 -3.87 -13.99 -16.13
N ARG A 335 -3.37 -14.14 -14.90
CA ARG A 335 -3.59 -15.35 -14.11
C ARG A 335 -5.02 -15.34 -13.58
N THR A 336 -5.60 -16.53 -13.40
CA THR A 336 -6.93 -16.66 -12.82
C THR A 336 -6.88 -17.59 -11.61
N VAL A 337 -7.70 -17.27 -10.62
CA VAL A 337 -7.89 -18.11 -9.43
C VAL A 337 -8.24 -19.55 -9.80
N THR A 338 -9.14 -19.73 -10.77
CA THR A 338 -9.56 -21.06 -11.24
C THR A 338 -8.38 -21.86 -11.79
N PHE A 339 -7.54 -21.27 -12.64
CA PHE A 339 -6.35 -21.93 -13.17
C PHE A 339 -5.37 -22.33 -12.06
N THR A 340 -5.15 -21.42 -11.09
CA THR A 340 -4.25 -21.66 -9.96
C THR A 340 -4.76 -22.81 -9.08
N ILE A 341 -6.04 -22.84 -8.73
CA ILE A 341 -6.64 -23.95 -7.96
C ILE A 341 -6.51 -25.27 -8.73
N GLN A 342 -6.87 -25.29 -10.02
CA GLN A 342 -6.76 -26.51 -10.84
C GLN A 342 -5.32 -27.02 -10.92
N THR A 343 -4.35 -26.12 -11.04
CA THR A 343 -2.92 -26.46 -11.04
C THR A 343 -2.49 -27.06 -9.70
N ILE A 344 -2.89 -26.47 -8.57
CA ILE A 344 -2.59 -27.01 -7.24
C ILE A 344 -3.18 -28.41 -7.07
N ARG A 345 -4.43 -28.64 -7.54
CA ARG A 345 -5.06 -29.97 -7.51
C ARG A 345 -4.24 -30.99 -8.32
N GLN A 346 -3.80 -30.61 -9.51
CA GLN A 346 -2.97 -31.47 -10.36
C GLN A 346 -1.62 -31.76 -9.70
N GLN A 347 -0.97 -30.78 -9.09
CA GLN A 347 0.29 -30.96 -8.36
C GLN A 347 0.10 -31.93 -7.17
N LEU A 348 -0.95 -31.77 -6.36
CA LEU A 348 -1.26 -32.71 -5.28
C LEU A 348 -1.52 -34.13 -5.80
N TRP A 349 -2.25 -34.25 -6.91
CA TRP A 349 -2.50 -35.54 -7.56
C TRP A 349 -1.23 -36.19 -8.11
N LEU A 350 -0.31 -35.40 -8.70
CA LEU A 350 1.01 -35.87 -9.14
C LEU A 350 1.89 -36.28 -7.95
N ALA A 351 1.83 -35.56 -6.83
CA ALA A 351 2.56 -35.93 -5.61
C ALA A 351 2.14 -37.31 -5.06
N CYS A 352 0.88 -37.69 -5.23
CA CYS A 352 0.41 -39.05 -4.91
C CYS A 352 1.10 -40.16 -5.74
N LEU A 353 1.77 -39.84 -6.86
CA LEU A 353 2.62 -40.78 -7.60
C LEU A 353 4.08 -40.80 -7.14
N GLY A 354 4.50 -39.84 -6.31
CA GLY A 354 5.91 -39.66 -5.92
C GLY A 354 6.83 -39.24 -7.08
N ASP A 355 6.28 -38.55 -8.09
CA ASP A 355 7.03 -38.10 -9.27
C ASP A 355 7.56 -36.68 -9.07
N HIS A 356 8.77 -36.58 -8.54
CA HIS A 356 9.41 -35.29 -8.24
C HIS A 356 9.75 -34.48 -9.50
N ASP A 357 10.11 -35.15 -10.61
CA ASP A 357 10.46 -34.49 -11.86
C ASP A 357 9.23 -33.87 -12.52
N ALA A 358 8.09 -34.60 -12.54
CA ALA A 358 6.83 -34.06 -13.03
C ALA A 358 6.34 -32.85 -12.20
N LEU A 359 6.58 -32.86 -10.89
CA LEU A 359 6.28 -31.72 -10.01
C LEU A 359 7.17 -30.51 -10.33
N ALA A 360 8.49 -30.72 -10.46
CA ALA A 360 9.43 -29.66 -10.83
C ALA A 360 9.06 -29.02 -12.17
N LEU A 361 8.72 -29.84 -13.17
CA LEU A 361 8.24 -29.39 -14.47
C LEU A 361 6.93 -28.59 -14.36
N SER A 362 5.98 -29.04 -13.54
CA SER A 362 4.73 -28.31 -13.30
C SER A 362 4.98 -26.92 -12.71
N TYR A 363 5.86 -26.80 -11.69
CA TYR A 363 6.22 -25.50 -11.12
C TYR A 363 6.85 -24.57 -12.16
N ALA A 364 7.75 -25.12 -12.98
CA ALA A 364 8.44 -24.37 -14.03
C ALA A 364 7.48 -23.88 -15.13
N GLN A 365 6.50 -24.69 -15.53
CA GLN A 365 5.57 -24.35 -16.61
C GLN A 365 4.42 -23.43 -16.17
N THR A 366 3.96 -23.57 -14.93
CA THR A 366 2.76 -22.86 -14.44
C THR A 366 3.10 -21.64 -13.59
N GLY A 367 4.27 -21.63 -12.94
CA GLY A 367 4.65 -20.62 -11.95
C GLY A 367 3.81 -20.67 -10.67
N VAL A 368 3.03 -21.73 -10.45
CA VAL A 368 2.19 -21.92 -9.26
C VAL A 368 2.93 -22.77 -8.24
N LYS A 369 3.09 -22.27 -7.02
CA LYS A 369 3.69 -22.98 -5.90
C LYS A 369 3.06 -22.52 -4.59
N ASP A 370 2.05 -23.25 -4.14
CA ASP A 370 1.25 -22.90 -2.97
C ASP A 370 1.90 -23.36 -1.65
N LYS A 371 2.06 -22.44 -0.69
CA LYS A 371 2.76 -22.71 0.57
C LYS A 371 2.12 -23.83 1.40
N LEU A 372 0.79 -23.88 1.48
CA LEU A 372 0.06 -24.92 2.22
C LEU A 372 0.11 -26.26 1.48
N SER A 373 -0.03 -26.25 0.16
CA SER A 373 0.01 -27.48 -0.64
C SER A 373 1.40 -28.13 -0.61
N GLN A 374 2.48 -27.34 -0.55
CA GLN A 374 3.85 -27.89 -0.46
C GLN A 374 4.04 -28.80 0.75
N PHE A 375 3.42 -28.50 1.91
CA PHE A 375 3.47 -29.37 3.07
C PHE A 375 2.86 -30.75 2.79
N TRP A 376 1.69 -30.78 2.13
CA TRP A 376 1.03 -32.02 1.76
C TRP A 376 1.77 -32.76 0.65
N ILE A 377 2.29 -32.04 -0.35
CA ILE A 377 3.09 -32.62 -1.44
C ILE A 377 4.29 -33.39 -0.87
N SER A 378 5.03 -32.81 0.08
CA SER A 378 6.16 -33.49 0.73
C SER A 378 5.74 -34.79 1.42
N GLN A 379 4.62 -34.79 2.15
CA GLN A 379 4.11 -35.99 2.80
C GLN A 379 3.62 -37.05 1.80
N LEU A 380 2.90 -36.63 0.77
CA LEU A 380 2.36 -37.51 -0.27
C LEU A 380 3.48 -38.19 -1.04
N CYS A 381 4.53 -37.46 -1.42
CA CYS A 381 5.69 -38.03 -2.09
C CYS A 381 6.40 -39.06 -1.22
N ALA A 382 6.60 -38.77 0.07
CA ALA A 382 7.22 -39.70 1.01
C ALA A 382 6.39 -40.99 1.16
N GLN A 383 5.08 -40.87 1.38
CA GLN A 383 4.17 -42.02 1.50
C GLN A 383 4.06 -42.83 0.20
N ALA A 384 4.04 -42.15 -0.96
CA ALA A 384 4.03 -42.80 -2.26
C ALA A 384 5.30 -43.61 -2.48
N ALA A 385 6.47 -43.04 -2.18
CA ALA A 385 7.75 -43.72 -2.29
C ALA A 385 7.82 -44.95 -1.37
N GLU A 386 7.35 -44.84 -0.13
CA GLU A 386 7.32 -45.95 0.83
C GLU A 386 6.38 -47.08 0.36
N LYS A 387 5.13 -46.77 0.02
CA LYS A 387 4.17 -47.78 -0.47
C LYS A 387 4.64 -48.46 -1.75
N GLN A 388 5.23 -47.71 -2.68
CA GLN A 388 5.81 -48.27 -3.90
C GLN A 388 6.99 -49.19 -3.59
N LYS A 389 7.88 -48.79 -2.68
CA LYS A 389 9.01 -49.62 -2.25
C LYS A 389 8.51 -50.95 -1.66
N THR A 390 7.52 -50.90 -0.79
CA THR A 390 6.91 -52.08 -0.18
C THR A 390 6.29 -53.00 -1.24
N LEU A 391 5.39 -52.48 -2.08
CA LEU A 391 4.68 -53.31 -3.06
C LEU A 391 5.56 -53.79 -4.22
N PHE A 392 6.71 -53.15 -4.49
CA PHE A 392 7.62 -53.57 -5.56
C PHE A 392 8.73 -54.51 -5.09
N PHE A 393 9.23 -54.35 -3.87
CA PHE A 393 10.49 -54.97 -3.45
C PHE A 393 10.39 -55.75 -2.13
N ASP A 394 9.40 -55.51 -1.28
CA ASP A 394 9.28 -56.25 -0.01
C ASP A 394 8.92 -57.72 -0.27
N PRO A 395 9.75 -58.70 0.12
CA PRO A 395 9.49 -60.11 -0.18
C PRO A 395 8.17 -60.65 0.37
N THR A 396 7.62 -60.04 1.42
CA THR A 396 6.40 -60.49 2.11
C THR A 396 5.13 -59.76 1.62
N LEU A 397 5.28 -58.50 1.18
CA LEU A 397 4.16 -57.63 0.79
C LEU A 397 4.14 -57.24 -0.69
N ARG A 398 5.08 -57.76 -1.49
CA ARG A 398 5.16 -57.49 -2.93
C ARG A 398 3.88 -57.92 -3.65
N ASP A 399 3.45 -57.10 -4.60
CA ASP A 399 2.26 -57.38 -5.41
C ASP A 399 2.43 -58.73 -6.14
N PRO A 400 1.50 -59.70 -5.99
CA PRO A 400 1.60 -61.02 -6.59
C PRO A 400 1.82 -61.01 -8.11
N ARG A 401 1.28 -60.00 -8.81
CA ARG A 401 1.43 -59.84 -10.27
C ARG A 401 2.87 -59.56 -10.66
N LEU A 402 3.69 -59.00 -9.76
CA LEU A 402 5.12 -58.73 -10.00
C LEU A 402 6.02 -59.92 -9.67
N VAL A 403 5.48 -61.00 -9.13
CA VAL A 403 6.19 -62.26 -8.81
C VAL A 403 6.07 -63.26 -9.97
N ASP A 404 5.04 -63.13 -10.81
CA ASP A 404 4.84 -64.00 -11.97
C ASP A 404 5.96 -63.81 -13.02
N LYS A 405 6.80 -64.83 -13.18
CA LYS A 405 7.94 -64.83 -14.12
C LYS A 405 7.53 -64.76 -15.60
N ARG A 406 6.24 -64.94 -15.91
CA ARG A 406 5.69 -64.84 -17.28
C ARG A 406 5.50 -63.39 -17.73
N ILE A 407 5.32 -62.45 -16.80
CA ILE A 407 5.08 -61.03 -17.09
C ILE A 407 6.43 -60.32 -17.27
N LYS A 408 6.74 -59.89 -18.50
CA LYS A 408 8.02 -59.25 -18.87
C LYS A 408 7.82 -58.02 -19.76
N GLY A 409 8.87 -57.21 -19.88
CA GLY A 409 8.91 -56.09 -20.83
C GLY A 409 7.80 -55.05 -20.58
N ILE A 410 6.98 -54.80 -21.60
CA ILE A 410 5.91 -53.79 -21.59
C ILE A 410 4.81 -54.14 -20.58
N GLU A 411 4.40 -55.40 -20.49
CA GLU A 411 3.37 -55.83 -19.52
C GLU A 411 3.82 -55.60 -18.09
N TRP A 412 5.09 -55.86 -17.77
CA TRP A 412 5.64 -55.61 -16.44
C TRP A 412 5.63 -54.11 -16.07
N LYS A 413 5.96 -53.24 -17.03
CA LYS A 413 5.85 -51.78 -16.86
C LYS A 413 4.40 -51.35 -16.64
N SER A 414 3.46 -51.94 -17.39
CA SER A 414 2.02 -51.68 -17.24
C SER A 414 1.49 -52.11 -15.87
N VAL A 415 1.90 -53.28 -15.36
CA VAL A 415 1.53 -53.73 -14.01
C VAL A 415 2.05 -52.76 -12.95
N LYS A 416 3.32 -52.34 -13.03
CA LYS A 416 3.87 -51.32 -12.11
C LYS A 416 3.11 -50.01 -12.16
N LEU A 417 2.76 -49.55 -13.36
CA LEU A 417 1.96 -48.33 -13.54
C LEU A 417 0.57 -48.49 -12.88
N SER A 418 -0.10 -49.63 -13.05
CA SER A 418 -1.38 -49.90 -12.41
C SER A 418 -1.31 -49.87 -10.87
N ILE A 419 -0.20 -50.38 -10.30
CA ILE A 419 0.04 -50.33 -8.85
C ILE A 419 0.25 -48.89 -8.40
N LYS A 420 1.07 -48.10 -9.12
CA LYS A 420 1.25 -46.68 -8.83
C LYS A 420 -0.08 -45.93 -8.86
N GLN A 421 -0.94 -46.18 -9.84
CA GLN A 421 -2.27 -45.57 -9.95
C GLN A 421 -3.22 -45.98 -8.82
N ALA A 422 -3.13 -47.22 -8.33
CA ALA A 422 -3.90 -47.65 -7.17
C ALA A 422 -3.45 -46.92 -5.89
N ILE A 423 -2.14 -46.84 -5.64
CA ILE A 423 -1.56 -46.05 -4.54
C ILE A 423 -1.99 -44.59 -4.66
N GLN A 424 -1.96 -44.04 -5.88
CA GLN A 424 -2.34 -42.65 -6.14
C GLN A 424 -3.77 -42.35 -5.66
N ARG A 425 -4.74 -43.23 -5.99
CA ARG A 425 -6.14 -43.10 -5.56
C ARG A 425 -6.29 -43.24 -4.05
N GLU A 426 -5.55 -44.19 -3.44
CA GLU A 426 -5.54 -44.39 -1.99
C GLU A 426 -5.02 -43.14 -1.26
N LEU A 427 -3.89 -42.60 -1.69
CA LEU A 427 -3.30 -41.40 -1.09
C LEU A 427 -4.16 -40.14 -1.30
N TRP A 428 -4.86 -40.03 -2.42
CA TRP A 428 -5.81 -38.94 -2.63
C TRP A 428 -7.02 -39.04 -1.69
N ALA A 429 -7.57 -40.24 -1.51
CA ALA A 429 -8.64 -40.48 -0.55
C ALA A 429 -8.17 -40.18 0.89
N TRP A 430 -6.93 -40.57 1.22
CA TRP A 430 -6.30 -40.19 2.48
C TRP A 430 -6.20 -38.68 2.64
N LEU A 431 -5.67 -37.96 1.64
CA LEU A 431 -5.48 -36.51 1.67
C LEU A 431 -6.78 -35.76 2.02
N ILE A 432 -7.89 -36.09 1.37
CA ILE A 432 -9.20 -35.43 1.61
C ILE A 432 -9.61 -35.50 3.09
N THR A 433 -9.25 -36.59 3.78
CA THR A 433 -9.54 -36.78 5.21
C THR A 433 -8.57 -36.07 6.15
N GLN A 434 -7.53 -35.42 5.64
CA GLN A 434 -6.50 -34.76 6.45
C GLN A 434 -6.74 -33.26 6.68
N PRO A 435 -6.30 -32.72 7.82
CA PRO A 435 -5.99 -33.45 9.04
C PRO A 435 -7.30 -33.99 9.68
N PRO A 436 -7.25 -35.14 10.39
CA PRO A 436 -8.46 -35.82 10.89
C PRO A 436 -9.30 -34.92 11.80
N GLU A 437 -8.66 -34.18 12.70
CA GLU A 437 -9.33 -33.27 13.64
C GLU A 437 -10.17 -32.18 12.94
N ASN A 438 -9.72 -31.70 11.77
CA ASN A 438 -10.48 -30.73 10.99
C ASN A 438 -11.55 -31.41 10.13
N PHE A 439 -11.34 -32.66 9.71
CA PHE A 439 -12.31 -33.44 8.94
C PHE A 439 -13.48 -33.95 9.80
N GLU A 440 -13.20 -34.36 11.03
CA GLU A 440 -14.21 -34.85 11.99
C GLU A 440 -15.16 -33.75 12.44
N LYS A 441 -14.72 -32.48 12.42
CA LYS A 441 -15.56 -31.31 12.73
C LYS A 441 -16.58 -30.94 11.63
N LEU A 442 -16.46 -31.51 10.43
CA LEU A 442 -17.37 -31.23 9.33
C LEU A 442 -18.65 -32.06 9.45
N ASP A 443 -19.80 -31.44 9.21
CA ASP A 443 -21.08 -32.14 9.16
C ASP A 443 -21.08 -33.23 8.09
N LEU A 444 -21.76 -34.35 8.33
CA LEU A 444 -21.78 -35.50 7.39
C LEU A 444 -22.32 -35.14 6.00
N SER A 445 -23.20 -34.14 5.92
CA SER A 445 -23.75 -33.61 4.66
C SER A 445 -22.87 -32.55 4.00
N ASP A 446 -21.79 -32.11 4.64
CA ASP A 446 -20.93 -31.05 4.11
C ASP A 446 -20.23 -31.54 2.82
N PRO A 447 -20.44 -30.86 1.67
CA PRO A 447 -19.84 -31.26 0.40
C PRO A 447 -18.30 -31.22 0.44
N SER A 448 -17.71 -30.42 1.33
CA SER A 448 -16.26 -30.32 1.51
C SER A 448 -15.61 -31.60 2.04
N ARG A 449 -16.40 -32.57 2.55
CA ARG A 449 -15.91 -33.92 2.92
C ARG A 449 -15.46 -34.76 1.72
N LYS A 450 -15.81 -34.35 0.50
CA LYS A 450 -15.50 -35.08 -0.75
C LYS A 450 -14.42 -34.39 -1.58
N ASP A 451 -13.86 -33.27 -1.11
CA ASP A 451 -12.93 -32.48 -1.91
C ASP A 451 -11.84 -31.80 -1.06
N LEU A 452 -10.85 -31.23 -1.74
CA LEU A 452 -9.83 -30.40 -1.11
C LEU A 452 -10.43 -29.13 -0.52
N ARG A 453 -10.00 -28.83 0.71
CA ARG A 453 -10.53 -27.74 1.53
C ARG A 453 -9.59 -26.52 1.52
N PRO A 454 -10.06 -25.31 1.15
CA PRO A 454 -9.28 -24.08 1.26
C PRO A 454 -8.86 -23.81 2.71
N GLY A 455 -7.67 -23.25 2.91
CA GLY A 455 -7.07 -23.01 4.23
C GLY A 455 -6.56 -24.27 4.94
N VAL A 456 -6.81 -25.45 4.37
CA VAL A 456 -6.30 -26.74 4.85
C VAL A 456 -5.30 -27.32 3.87
N HIS A 457 -5.71 -27.51 2.61
CA HIS A 457 -4.90 -28.18 1.57
C HIS A 457 -4.21 -27.19 0.64
N TYR A 458 -4.76 -25.98 0.51
CA TYR A 458 -4.25 -24.91 -0.33
C TYR A 458 -4.68 -23.54 0.25
N ASN A 459 -4.07 -22.46 -0.21
CA ASN A 459 -4.32 -21.10 0.26
C ASN A 459 -5.81 -20.72 0.29
N ALA A 460 -6.30 -20.28 1.45
CA ALA A 460 -7.69 -19.90 1.67
C ALA A 460 -8.12 -18.69 0.82
N LEU A 461 -7.19 -17.79 0.49
CA LEU A 461 -7.50 -16.55 -0.23
C LEU A 461 -7.98 -16.80 -1.67
N LEU A 462 -7.61 -17.94 -2.26
CA LEU A 462 -8.10 -18.37 -3.58
C LEU A 462 -9.59 -18.76 -3.57
N ALA A 463 -10.21 -18.93 -2.41
CA ALA A 463 -11.60 -19.38 -2.30
C ALA A 463 -12.55 -18.32 -1.70
N ILE A 464 -12.05 -17.10 -1.44
CA ILE A 464 -12.86 -16.03 -0.88
C ILE A 464 -13.67 -15.37 -2.00
N PRO A 465 -15.03 -15.34 -1.91
CA PRO A 465 -15.85 -14.64 -2.88
C PRO A 465 -15.51 -13.13 -2.94
N GLY A 466 -15.40 -12.58 -4.15
CA GLY A 466 -15.09 -11.17 -4.37
C GLY A 466 -13.60 -10.78 -4.23
N LEU A 467 -12.72 -11.75 -3.99
CA LEU A 467 -11.28 -11.56 -3.89
C LEU A 467 -10.55 -12.40 -4.95
N ASP A 468 -9.70 -11.76 -5.73
CA ASP A 468 -8.78 -12.41 -6.66
C ASP A 468 -7.34 -12.07 -6.25
N PRO A 469 -6.59 -12.97 -5.58
CA PRO A 469 -5.22 -12.68 -5.15
C PRO A 469 -4.23 -12.30 -6.27
N HIS A 470 -4.50 -12.65 -7.53
CA HIS A 470 -3.66 -12.25 -8.67
C HIS A 470 -3.91 -10.79 -9.05
N HIS A 471 -5.15 -10.34 -8.99
CA HIS A 471 -5.53 -8.98 -9.36
C HIS A 471 -5.63 -8.03 -8.17
N ASP A 472 -5.75 -8.55 -6.95
CA ASP A 472 -5.96 -7.78 -5.73
C ASP A 472 -4.69 -7.60 -4.91
N THR A 473 -3.54 -7.99 -5.46
CA THR A 473 -2.21 -7.67 -4.94
C THR A 473 -1.57 -6.58 -5.82
N PRO A 474 -1.97 -5.30 -5.67
CA PRO A 474 -1.52 -4.24 -6.58
C PRO A 474 -0.02 -3.95 -6.45
N VAL A 475 0.52 -3.14 -7.35
CA VAL A 475 1.92 -2.67 -7.37
C VAL A 475 2.21 -1.79 -6.14
N GLU A 476 2.70 -2.40 -5.07
CA GLU A 476 3.10 -1.68 -3.86
C GLU A 476 4.38 -0.86 -4.13
N ILE A 477 4.30 0.47 -3.97
CA ILE A 477 5.33 1.43 -4.40
C ILE A 477 6.58 1.50 -3.53
N LEU A 478 6.49 1.18 -2.24
CA LEU A 478 7.68 1.13 -1.39
C LEU A 478 8.60 0.00 -1.86
N HIS A 479 8.07 -1.20 -2.12
CA HIS A 479 8.83 -2.37 -2.47
C HIS A 479 9.12 -2.47 -3.96
N SER A 480 8.19 -2.10 -4.83
CA SER A 480 8.34 -2.24 -6.29
C SER A 480 9.10 -1.06 -6.91
N PHE A 481 8.85 0.16 -6.44
CA PHE A 481 9.43 1.37 -7.00
C PHE A 481 10.64 1.87 -6.19
N GLN A 482 10.48 2.21 -4.90
CA GLN A 482 11.58 2.77 -4.10
C GLN A 482 12.67 1.75 -3.76
N LEU A 483 12.30 0.60 -3.21
CA LEU A 483 13.22 -0.52 -2.93
C LEU A 483 13.39 -1.44 -4.15
N GLY A 484 12.90 -1.01 -5.31
CA GLY A 484 13.08 -1.62 -6.62
C GLY A 484 13.80 -0.69 -7.57
N ALA A 485 13.06 0.00 -8.45
CA ALA A 485 13.60 0.89 -9.47
C ALA A 485 14.63 1.93 -8.94
N ASP A 486 14.30 2.71 -7.90
CA ASP A 486 15.22 3.71 -7.31
C ASP A 486 16.49 3.06 -6.75
N LYS A 487 16.33 1.94 -6.04
CA LYS A 487 17.46 1.18 -5.50
C LYS A 487 18.35 0.62 -6.60
N TYR A 488 17.78 0.13 -7.70
CA TYR A 488 18.52 -0.40 -8.84
C TYR A 488 19.34 0.68 -9.53
N ILE A 489 18.73 1.84 -9.83
CA ILE A 489 19.43 2.93 -10.49
C ILE A 489 20.50 3.53 -9.58
N TRP A 490 20.23 3.68 -8.28
CA TRP A 490 21.23 4.16 -7.32
C TRP A 490 22.43 3.23 -7.27
N HIS A 491 22.20 1.92 -7.12
CA HIS A 491 23.27 0.91 -7.12
C HIS A 491 24.14 1.01 -8.37
N ASP A 492 23.53 1.05 -9.56
CA ASP A 492 24.27 1.10 -10.82
C ASP A 492 24.98 2.45 -11.03
N THR A 493 24.43 3.54 -10.49
CA THR A 493 25.03 4.88 -10.55
C THR A 493 26.31 4.96 -9.71
N ASN A 494 26.29 4.47 -8.47
CA ASN A 494 27.43 4.57 -7.57
C ASN A 494 28.41 3.38 -7.68
N LYS A 495 28.10 2.39 -8.52
CA LYS A 495 28.95 1.24 -8.79
C LYS A 495 30.30 1.71 -9.34
N GLY A 496 31.37 1.49 -8.59
CA GLY A 496 32.72 1.88 -8.97
C GLY A 496 33.08 3.34 -8.69
N TRP A 497 32.26 4.08 -7.91
CA TRP A 497 32.68 5.36 -7.37
C TRP A 497 33.82 5.19 -6.36
N ASP A 498 34.83 6.04 -6.49
CA ASP A 498 35.88 6.22 -5.49
C ASP A 498 35.44 7.26 -4.43
N LYS A 499 36.30 7.50 -3.43
CA LYS A 499 36.01 8.46 -2.36
C LYS A 499 35.84 9.89 -2.88
N SER A 500 36.50 10.26 -3.98
CA SER A 500 36.42 11.60 -4.55
C SER A 500 35.04 11.85 -5.16
N LYS A 501 34.53 10.88 -5.94
CA LYS A 501 33.17 10.93 -6.49
C LYS A 501 32.10 10.92 -5.39
N ASP A 502 32.28 10.10 -4.36
CA ASP A 502 31.38 10.08 -3.19
C ASP A 502 31.34 11.45 -2.50
N GLU A 503 32.51 12.08 -2.28
CA GLU A 503 32.61 13.40 -1.66
C GLU A 503 31.97 14.48 -2.55
N LEU A 504 32.26 14.46 -3.86
CA LEU A 504 31.70 15.41 -4.83
C LEU A 504 30.17 15.36 -4.87
N PHE A 505 29.59 14.16 -4.98
CA PHE A 505 28.14 13.99 -4.95
C PHE A 505 27.56 14.41 -3.61
N GLY A 506 28.21 14.05 -2.50
CA GLY A 506 27.78 14.42 -1.15
C GLY A 506 27.71 15.93 -0.95
N ILE A 507 28.72 16.69 -1.40
CA ILE A 507 28.74 18.16 -1.30
C ILE A 507 27.59 18.77 -2.12
N ARG A 508 27.41 18.33 -3.36
CA ARG A 508 26.36 18.82 -4.25
C ARG A 508 24.97 18.50 -3.72
N LEU A 509 24.75 17.26 -3.29
CA LEU A 509 23.48 16.83 -2.70
C LEU A 509 23.12 17.63 -1.44
N GLN A 510 24.11 17.95 -0.60
CA GLN A 510 23.90 18.77 0.60
C GLN A 510 23.45 20.21 0.29
N ALA A 511 23.79 20.72 -0.90
CA ALA A 511 23.43 22.06 -1.37
C ALA A 511 22.01 22.13 -1.99
N SER A 512 21.29 21.01 -2.09
CA SER A 512 19.93 21.00 -2.64
C SER A 512 19.00 21.90 -1.83
N SER A 513 18.15 22.67 -2.51
CA SER A 513 17.03 23.33 -1.85
C SER A 513 16.00 22.28 -1.44
N VAL A 514 15.65 22.24 -0.15
CA VAL A 514 14.60 21.36 0.39
C VAL A 514 13.26 22.08 0.56
N ASP A 515 13.20 23.38 0.28
CA ASP A 515 11.97 24.16 0.35
C ASP A 515 10.93 23.63 -0.64
N GLY A 516 9.67 23.52 -0.22
CA GLY A 516 8.61 22.91 -1.02
C GLY A 516 8.71 21.39 -1.20
N LEU A 517 9.65 20.71 -0.51
CA LEU A 517 9.72 19.24 -0.48
C LEU A 517 9.31 18.70 0.89
N SER A 518 8.57 17.59 0.90
CA SER A 518 8.17 16.86 2.11
C SER A 518 9.28 15.90 2.60
N ILE A 519 10.51 16.40 2.73
CA ILE A 519 11.69 15.64 3.19
C ILE A 519 12.40 16.33 4.36
N PRO A 520 13.04 15.57 5.28
CA PRO A 520 13.88 16.16 6.31
C PRO A 520 15.14 16.80 5.71
N PRO A 521 15.85 17.65 6.48
CA PRO A 521 17.16 18.15 6.07
C PRO A 521 18.08 17.01 5.63
N ILE A 522 18.63 17.15 4.43
CA ILE A 522 19.45 16.11 3.80
C ILE A 522 20.73 15.93 4.62
N ARG A 523 21.03 14.69 4.98
CA ARG A 523 22.30 14.30 5.62
C ARG A 523 23.19 13.62 4.60
N ALA A 524 23.68 14.38 3.62
CA ALA A 524 24.32 13.82 2.43
C ALA A 524 25.57 12.98 2.77
N ARG A 525 26.38 13.46 3.72
CA ARG A 525 27.57 12.71 4.22
C ARG A 525 27.20 11.34 4.80
N TYR A 526 26.13 11.27 5.59
CA TYR A 526 25.62 10.01 6.12
C TYR A 526 25.13 9.10 4.99
N MET A 527 24.37 9.64 4.03
CA MET A 527 23.90 8.88 2.88
C MET A 527 25.06 8.30 2.06
N MET A 528 26.16 9.03 1.89
CA MET A 528 27.35 8.54 1.17
C MET A 528 28.14 7.51 1.96
N GLN A 529 28.30 7.72 3.28
CA GLN A 529 28.94 6.75 4.15
C GLN A 529 28.23 5.39 4.13
N TYR A 530 26.89 5.40 4.07
CA TYR A 530 26.05 4.20 4.08
C TYR A 530 25.34 3.99 2.73
N LYS A 531 25.98 4.36 1.60
CA LYS A 531 25.36 4.36 0.27
C LYS A 531 24.77 3.02 -0.18
N ASN A 532 25.23 1.91 0.39
CA ASN A 532 24.73 0.56 0.10
C ASN A 532 23.63 0.06 1.06
N SER A 533 23.34 0.82 2.11
CA SER A 533 22.36 0.48 3.16
C SER A 533 21.29 1.57 3.32
N LEU A 534 20.97 2.26 2.22
CA LEU A 534 19.90 3.25 2.19
C LEU A 534 18.52 2.58 2.32
N ILE A 535 17.57 3.32 2.89
CA ILE A 535 16.18 2.88 3.13
C ILE A 535 15.22 3.78 2.35
N GLY A 536 13.92 3.44 2.31
CA GLY A 536 12.90 4.12 1.50
C GLY A 536 12.95 5.66 1.56
N LYS A 537 13.06 6.26 2.76
CA LYS A 537 13.15 7.73 2.92
C LYS A 537 14.36 8.37 2.21
N HIS A 538 15.48 7.65 2.15
CA HIS A 538 16.69 8.12 1.46
C HIS A 538 16.50 8.03 -0.06
N PHE A 539 15.86 6.97 -0.55
CA PHE A 539 15.52 6.83 -1.97
C PHE A 539 14.50 7.88 -2.41
N LYS A 540 13.44 8.17 -1.63
CA LYS A 540 12.55 9.32 -1.85
C LYS A 540 13.29 10.65 -1.97
N THR A 541 14.35 10.83 -1.17
CA THR A 541 15.19 12.05 -1.24
C THR A 541 15.98 12.06 -2.54
N LEU A 542 16.65 10.96 -2.88
CA LEU A 542 17.45 10.85 -4.11
C LEU A 542 16.60 10.98 -5.37
N GLN A 543 15.39 10.41 -5.40
CA GLN A 543 14.47 10.51 -6.53
C GLN A 543 14.09 11.98 -6.81
N GLN A 544 13.85 12.77 -5.75
CA GLN A 544 13.44 14.16 -5.88
C GLN A 544 14.58 15.12 -6.23
N VAL A 545 15.80 14.90 -5.73
CA VAL A 545 16.91 15.88 -5.89
C VAL A 545 18.23 15.33 -6.44
N GLY A 546 18.37 14.01 -6.57
CA GLY A 546 19.62 13.37 -6.97
C GLY A 546 20.07 13.76 -8.38
N ILE A 547 19.13 13.85 -9.33
CA ILE A 547 19.42 14.11 -10.75
C ILE A 547 20.15 15.43 -10.98
N PHE A 548 19.90 16.46 -10.15
CA PHE A 548 20.54 17.77 -10.29
C PHE A 548 22.06 17.71 -10.11
N HIS A 549 22.57 16.66 -9.46
CA HIS A 549 23.95 16.58 -8.96
C HIS A 549 24.84 15.57 -9.70
N LEU A 550 24.32 14.92 -10.75
CA LEU A 550 24.99 13.82 -11.47
C LEU A 550 25.92 14.23 -12.61
N GLN A 551 26.10 15.53 -12.86
CA GLN A 551 26.99 16.00 -13.93
C GLN A 551 28.43 15.48 -13.72
N GLY A 552 28.95 14.74 -14.71
CA GLY A 552 30.28 14.12 -14.65
C GLY A 552 30.36 12.87 -13.75
N LEU A 553 29.23 12.39 -13.22
CA LEU A 553 29.15 11.23 -12.31
C LEU A 553 28.30 10.08 -12.86
N ALA A 554 27.45 10.33 -13.86
CA ALA A 554 26.62 9.32 -14.53
C ALA A 554 26.80 9.39 -16.06
N SER A 555 26.62 8.26 -16.74
CA SER A 555 26.52 8.22 -18.21
C SER A 555 25.18 8.80 -18.68
N GLU A 556 25.09 9.19 -19.96
CA GLU A 556 23.83 9.67 -20.56
C GLU A 556 22.67 8.68 -20.41
N SER A 557 22.95 7.37 -20.60
CA SER A 557 21.94 6.32 -20.42
C SER A 557 21.44 6.23 -18.96
N LEU A 558 22.34 6.32 -17.98
CA LEU A 558 21.95 6.35 -16.56
C LEU A 558 21.19 7.63 -16.22
N PHE A 559 21.62 8.77 -16.76
CA PHE A 559 20.94 10.04 -16.57
C PHE A 559 19.50 10.00 -17.13
N SER A 560 19.28 9.34 -18.27
CA SER A 560 17.94 9.11 -18.83
C SER A 560 17.05 8.30 -17.88
N ILE A 561 17.59 7.24 -17.25
CA ILE A 561 16.84 6.47 -16.25
C ILE A 561 16.53 7.36 -15.04
N TRP A 562 17.46 8.22 -14.57
CA TRP A 562 17.19 9.13 -13.44
C TRP A 562 16.04 10.09 -13.75
N ARG A 563 15.97 10.57 -14.99
CA ARG A 563 14.87 11.43 -15.45
C ARG A 563 13.55 10.66 -15.45
N ALA A 564 13.50 9.52 -16.14
CA ALA A 564 12.29 8.71 -16.22
C ALA A 564 11.79 8.23 -14.85
N THR A 565 12.70 7.85 -13.95
CA THR A 565 12.39 7.48 -12.57
C THR A 565 11.82 8.67 -11.80
N GLY A 566 12.42 9.85 -11.90
CA GLY A 566 11.92 11.04 -11.20
C GLY A 566 10.56 11.50 -11.70
N ASP A 567 10.34 11.49 -13.01
CA ASP A 567 9.06 11.84 -13.64
C ASP A 567 7.95 10.87 -13.23
N LEU A 568 8.21 9.56 -13.31
CA LEU A 568 7.25 8.54 -12.86
C LEU A 568 7.00 8.67 -11.35
N GLY A 569 8.04 8.83 -10.54
CA GLY A 569 7.92 8.95 -9.09
C GLY A 569 7.02 10.12 -8.67
N ALA A 570 7.17 11.30 -9.27
CA ALA A 570 6.28 12.43 -8.97
C ALA A 570 4.81 12.17 -9.36
N HIS A 571 4.58 11.38 -10.41
CA HIS A 571 3.24 11.00 -10.87
C HIS A 571 2.60 9.93 -9.97
N LEU A 572 3.37 9.04 -9.35
CA LEU A 572 2.85 7.98 -8.45
C LEU A 572 2.38 8.50 -7.08
N TRP A 573 2.87 9.67 -6.63
CA TRP A 573 2.54 10.27 -5.32
C TRP A 573 1.49 11.40 -5.38
N VAL A 574 0.70 11.47 -6.46
CA VAL A 574 -0.40 12.42 -6.52
C VAL A 574 -1.48 12.12 -5.48
N THR A 575 -2.19 13.15 -5.03
CA THR A 575 -3.22 13.05 -3.97
C THR A 575 -4.64 13.16 -4.52
N GLU A 576 -4.79 13.34 -5.83
CA GLU A 576 -6.07 13.53 -6.51
C GLU A 576 -5.90 13.24 -8.01
N ILE A 577 -6.84 12.51 -8.62
CA ILE A 577 -6.96 12.33 -10.07
C ILE A 577 -8.27 12.98 -10.55
N ARG A 578 -8.16 14.02 -11.37
CA ARG A 578 -9.31 14.75 -11.94
C ARG A 578 -9.85 14.15 -13.22
N SER A 579 -8.95 13.66 -14.07
CA SER A 579 -9.27 12.95 -15.30
C SER A 579 -8.53 11.62 -15.29
N LEU A 580 -9.25 10.54 -15.06
CA LEU A 580 -8.67 9.20 -15.01
C LEU A 580 -7.99 8.84 -16.33
N GLU A 581 -8.66 9.08 -17.46
CA GLU A 581 -8.12 8.70 -18.78
C GLU A 581 -6.86 9.49 -19.14
N LEU A 582 -6.81 10.80 -18.84
CA LEU A 582 -5.58 11.59 -19.04
C LEU A 582 -4.45 11.12 -18.13
N TYR A 583 -4.75 10.87 -16.85
CA TYR A 583 -3.75 10.39 -15.89
C TYR A 583 -3.17 9.02 -16.29
N LEU A 584 -4.02 8.10 -16.76
CA LEU A 584 -3.61 6.77 -17.21
C LEU A 584 -2.80 6.82 -18.50
N HIS A 585 -3.15 7.72 -19.43
CA HIS A 585 -2.35 7.97 -20.63
C HIS A 585 -0.93 8.42 -20.27
N ASP A 586 -0.80 9.41 -19.38
CA ASP A 586 0.48 9.91 -18.89
C ASP A 586 1.28 8.84 -18.16
N LEU A 587 0.61 8.11 -17.26
CA LEU A 587 1.22 7.04 -16.49
C LEU A 587 1.80 5.96 -17.41
N LYS A 588 1.09 5.60 -18.48
CA LYS A 588 1.58 4.63 -19.46
C LYS A 588 2.87 5.11 -20.13
N ILE A 589 2.92 6.35 -20.60
CA ILE A 589 4.12 6.93 -21.22
C ILE A 589 5.29 6.96 -20.23
N LEU A 590 5.04 7.31 -18.97
CA LEU A 590 6.06 7.38 -17.93
C LEU A 590 6.63 5.99 -17.58
N VAL A 591 5.77 4.97 -17.46
CA VAL A 591 6.20 3.58 -17.28
C VAL A 591 7.01 3.13 -18.49
N ASP A 592 6.52 3.37 -19.70
CA ASP A 592 7.19 3.01 -20.94
C ASP A 592 8.58 3.66 -21.05
N ASN A 593 8.70 4.95 -20.72
CA ASN A 593 9.97 5.69 -20.70
C ASN A 593 10.98 5.10 -19.71
N LEU A 594 10.52 4.67 -18.52
CA LEU A 594 11.39 4.05 -17.52
C LEU A 594 11.90 2.69 -18.02
N LEU A 595 11.01 1.84 -18.54
CA LEU A 595 11.38 0.52 -19.03
C LEU A 595 12.31 0.60 -20.24
N ASP A 596 11.99 1.48 -21.20
CA ASP A 596 12.82 1.68 -22.39
C ASP A 596 14.21 2.23 -22.00
N SER A 597 14.29 3.16 -21.03
CA SER A 597 15.58 3.68 -20.53
C SER A 597 16.43 2.59 -19.88
N TRP A 598 15.82 1.69 -19.09
CA TRP A 598 16.50 0.53 -18.53
C TRP A 598 16.99 -0.43 -19.60
N ALA A 599 16.17 -0.69 -20.62
CA ALA A 599 16.49 -1.57 -21.73
C ALA A 599 17.64 -1.03 -22.59
N VAL A 600 17.69 0.29 -22.82
CA VAL A 600 18.79 0.96 -23.52
C VAL A 600 20.10 0.89 -22.71
N TYR A 601 20.02 1.03 -21.38
CA TYR A 601 21.21 0.94 -20.53
C TYR A 601 21.78 -0.48 -20.42
N ASP A 602 20.91 -1.48 -20.20
CA ASP A 602 21.26 -2.89 -20.15
C ASP A 602 20.03 -3.74 -20.51
N PRO A 603 19.94 -4.27 -21.75
CA PRO A 603 18.76 -4.98 -22.25
C PRO A 603 18.32 -6.12 -21.34
N ASN A 604 19.26 -6.76 -20.64
CA ASN A 604 18.98 -7.88 -19.75
C ASN A 604 18.20 -7.47 -18.48
N ARG A 605 18.21 -6.19 -18.10
CA ARG A 605 17.59 -5.72 -16.84
C ARG A 605 16.11 -5.99 -16.79
N ILE A 606 15.41 -5.78 -17.90
CA ILE A 606 13.96 -6.01 -18.01
C ILE A 606 13.60 -7.48 -17.76
N LEU A 607 14.45 -8.43 -18.19
CA LEU A 607 14.21 -9.86 -18.00
C LEU A 607 14.50 -10.36 -16.59
N VAL A 608 15.51 -9.79 -15.91
CA VAL A 608 15.98 -10.28 -14.60
C VAL A 608 15.46 -9.49 -13.41
N LYS A 609 14.92 -8.29 -13.63
CA LYS A 609 14.34 -7.44 -12.57
C LYS A 609 12.83 -7.40 -12.71
N MET A 610 12.17 -8.42 -12.20
CA MET A 610 10.70 -8.56 -12.24
C MET A 610 9.96 -7.32 -11.70
N LYS A 611 10.52 -6.60 -10.72
CA LYS A 611 9.94 -5.34 -10.22
C LYS A 611 9.72 -4.30 -11.32
N LEU A 612 10.49 -4.32 -12.41
CA LEU A 612 10.30 -3.43 -13.56
C LEU A 612 9.06 -3.85 -14.36
N HIS A 613 8.92 -5.14 -14.69
CA HIS A 613 7.75 -5.64 -15.41
C HIS A 613 6.45 -5.42 -14.63
N VAL A 614 6.47 -5.63 -13.30
CA VAL A 614 5.29 -5.42 -12.45
C VAL A 614 4.74 -3.98 -12.58
N LEU A 615 5.56 -2.97 -12.88
CA LEU A 615 5.11 -1.60 -13.09
C LEU A 615 4.17 -1.46 -14.30
N THR A 616 4.17 -2.40 -15.25
CA THR A 616 3.27 -2.38 -16.41
C THR A 616 1.80 -2.54 -16.01
N HIS A 617 1.51 -3.08 -14.82
CA HIS A 617 0.16 -3.22 -14.26
C HIS A 617 -0.37 -1.96 -13.57
N LEU A 618 0.48 -0.94 -13.35
CA LEU A 618 0.07 0.30 -12.67
C LEU A 618 -1.17 0.97 -13.28
N PRO A 619 -1.34 1.06 -14.62
CA PRO A 619 -2.56 1.64 -15.19
C PRO A 619 -3.84 0.89 -14.80
N ASP A 620 -3.80 -0.45 -14.77
CA ASP A 620 -4.95 -1.27 -14.40
C ASP A 620 -5.23 -1.19 -12.90
N ASP A 621 -4.18 -1.22 -12.08
CA ASP A 621 -4.29 -1.03 -10.63
C ASP A 621 -4.86 0.35 -10.27
N VAL A 622 -4.42 1.42 -10.94
CA VAL A 622 -4.94 2.77 -10.70
C VAL A 622 -6.41 2.86 -11.08
N ARG A 623 -6.82 2.26 -12.20
CA ARG A 623 -8.23 2.22 -12.58
C ARG A 623 -9.07 1.50 -11.52
N ARG A 624 -8.59 0.37 -11.01
CA ARG A 624 -9.33 -0.47 -10.06
C ARG A 624 -9.33 0.06 -8.63
N PHE A 625 -8.20 0.56 -8.14
CA PHE A 625 -8.01 0.93 -6.72
C PHE A 625 -7.82 2.43 -6.47
N GLY A 626 -7.68 3.24 -7.51
CA GLY A 626 -7.50 4.68 -7.41
C GLY A 626 -6.03 5.10 -7.32
N LEU A 627 -5.72 6.06 -6.44
CA LEU A 627 -4.35 6.56 -6.31
C LEU A 627 -3.40 5.49 -5.78
N VAL A 628 -2.18 5.45 -6.30
CA VAL A 628 -1.19 4.43 -5.93
C VAL A 628 -0.79 4.51 -4.44
N ILE A 629 -0.85 5.71 -3.86
CA ILE A 629 -0.58 5.92 -2.43
C ILE A 629 -1.59 5.23 -1.51
N LEU A 630 -2.81 4.91 -1.98
CA LEU A 630 -3.88 4.31 -1.17
C LEU A 630 -3.52 2.92 -0.65
N TYR A 631 -2.63 2.22 -1.36
CA TYR A 631 -2.19 0.86 -1.05
C TYR A 631 -0.68 0.77 -0.82
N SER A 632 -0.04 1.86 -0.40
CA SER A 632 1.35 1.84 0.06
C SER A 632 1.48 1.24 1.46
N THR A 633 2.54 0.47 1.70
CA THR A 633 2.79 -0.18 2.99
C THR A 633 3.70 0.61 3.95
N GLU A 634 4.00 1.88 3.67
CA GLU A 634 4.90 2.69 4.52
C GLU A 634 4.40 2.85 5.96
N ILE A 635 3.10 3.12 6.16
CA ILE A 635 2.53 3.23 7.52
C ILE A 635 2.52 1.88 8.24
N PHE A 636 2.47 0.78 7.49
CA PHE A 636 2.52 -0.57 8.03
C PHE A 636 3.91 -0.89 8.56
N GLU A 637 4.94 -0.53 7.80
CA GLU A 637 6.35 -0.64 8.21
C GLU A 637 6.68 0.19 9.44
N CYS A 638 6.06 1.36 9.61
CA CYS A 638 6.17 2.15 10.83
C CYS A 638 5.64 1.38 12.06
N TRP A 639 4.58 0.59 11.89
CA TRP A 639 3.96 -0.20 12.94
C TRP A 639 4.85 -1.35 13.44
N ASN A 640 5.79 -1.82 12.62
CA ASN A 640 6.77 -2.84 13.02
C ASN A 640 7.59 -2.43 14.25
N ALA A 641 7.81 -1.13 14.47
CA ALA A 641 8.48 -0.65 15.68
C ALA A 641 7.67 -0.96 16.95
N ILE A 642 6.34 -0.80 16.90
CA ILE A 642 5.43 -1.09 18.01
C ILE A 642 5.45 -2.60 18.31
N PHE A 643 5.33 -3.43 17.27
CA PHE A 643 5.45 -4.88 17.41
C PHE A 643 6.77 -5.30 18.04
N ARG A 644 7.90 -4.79 17.54
CA ARG A 644 9.24 -5.16 18.04
C ARG A 644 9.39 -4.82 19.52
N MET A 645 8.85 -3.70 19.97
CA MET A 645 8.83 -3.36 21.39
C MET A 645 8.02 -4.36 22.21
N CYS A 646 6.85 -4.78 21.74
CA CYS A 646 6.06 -5.83 22.41
C CYS A 646 6.79 -7.17 22.47
N SER A 647 7.45 -7.58 21.38
CA SER A 647 8.23 -8.81 21.34
C SER A 647 9.40 -8.78 22.32
N VAL A 648 10.23 -7.73 22.27
CA VAL A 648 11.42 -7.55 23.13
C VAL A 648 11.08 -7.47 24.61
N LEU A 649 9.89 -6.97 24.96
CA LEU A 649 9.44 -6.83 26.35
C LEU A 649 8.61 -8.02 26.85
N SER A 650 8.41 -9.07 26.04
CA SER A 650 7.71 -10.29 26.45
C SER A 650 8.61 -11.19 27.33
N ASN A 651 8.03 -12.20 27.98
CA ASN A 651 8.81 -13.21 28.71
C ASN A 651 9.45 -14.26 27.78
N HIS A 652 9.14 -14.22 26.49
CA HIS A 652 9.59 -15.13 25.42
C HIS A 652 9.21 -16.60 25.56
N LEU A 653 8.33 -16.98 26.50
CA LEU A 653 7.82 -18.35 26.66
C LEU A 653 6.73 -18.68 25.64
N SER A 654 5.84 -17.71 25.39
CA SER A 654 4.78 -17.80 24.37
C SER A 654 4.65 -16.46 23.63
N PRO A 655 5.62 -16.10 22.75
CA PRO A 655 5.69 -14.77 22.16
C PRO A 655 4.40 -14.35 21.45
N SER A 656 3.79 -15.24 20.65
CA SER A 656 2.53 -14.95 19.96
C SER A 656 1.39 -14.61 20.89
N HIS A 657 1.26 -15.35 22.01
CA HIS A 657 0.24 -15.10 23.03
C HIS A 657 0.45 -13.75 23.71
N ASP A 658 1.66 -13.51 24.22
CA ASP A 658 1.97 -12.33 25.02
C ASP A 658 1.88 -11.05 24.19
N ILE A 659 2.32 -11.10 22.93
CA ILE A 659 2.22 -9.98 21.99
C ILE A 659 0.74 -9.72 21.66
N ALA A 660 -0.04 -10.75 21.33
CA ALA A 660 -1.46 -10.59 20.99
C ALA A 660 -2.25 -9.98 22.15
N ILE A 661 -1.99 -10.43 23.38
CA ILE A 661 -2.61 -9.86 24.59
C ILE A 661 -2.18 -8.41 24.78
N THR A 662 -0.88 -8.12 24.74
CA THR A 662 -0.38 -6.75 24.92
C THR A 662 -1.02 -5.78 23.93
N LEU A 663 -1.12 -6.18 22.65
CA LEU A 663 -1.72 -5.37 21.61
C LEU A 663 -3.25 -5.27 21.76
N SER A 664 -3.93 -6.31 22.27
CA SER A 664 -5.35 -6.22 22.62
C SER A 664 -5.61 -5.21 23.75
N GLU A 665 -4.76 -5.18 24.78
CA GLU A 665 -4.85 -4.21 25.88
C GLU A 665 -4.58 -2.77 25.39
N MET A 666 -3.67 -2.61 24.43
CA MET A 666 -3.45 -1.31 23.77
C MET A 666 -4.67 -0.86 22.98
N GLU A 667 -5.36 -1.76 22.28
CA GLU A 667 -6.62 -1.46 21.58
C GLU A 667 -7.74 -1.07 22.54
N VAL A 668 -7.89 -1.77 23.67
CA VAL A 668 -8.82 -1.38 24.75
C VAL A 668 -8.49 0.04 25.23
N PHE A 669 -7.23 0.32 25.56
CA PHE A 669 -6.82 1.65 26.01
C PHE A 669 -7.13 2.72 24.96
N LYS A 670 -6.81 2.44 23.68
CA LYS A 670 -7.10 3.33 22.55
C LYS A 670 -8.59 3.64 22.47
N HIS A 671 -9.45 2.63 22.56
CA HIS A 671 -10.91 2.77 22.54
C HIS A 671 -11.43 3.65 23.68
N LEU A 672 -10.93 3.44 24.91
CA LEU A 672 -11.33 4.22 26.08
C LEU A 672 -10.96 5.71 25.94
N VAL A 673 -9.71 6.03 25.60
CA VAL A 673 -9.24 7.43 25.55
C VAL A 673 -9.80 8.20 24.36
N SER A 674 -10.21 7.51 23.31
CA SER A 674 -10.93 8.10 22.16
C SER A 674 -12.43 8.25 22.40
N GLY A 675 -12.95 7.80 23.54
CA GLY A 675 -14.36 7.95 23.89
C GLY A 675 -15.27 6.90 23.25
N GLY A 676 -14.71 5.75 22.89
CA GLY A 676 -15.46 4.61 22.42
C GLY A 676 -16.45 4.08 23.46
N TRP A 677 -17.57 3.56 22.97
CA TRP A 677 -18.63 2.96 23.77
C TRP A 677 -18.41 1.44 23.90
N TRP A 678 -18.79 0.88 25.04
CA TRP A 678 -18.81 -0.57 25.27
C TRP A 678 -19.96 -0.94 26.20
N ARG A 679 -20.31 -2.23 26.23
CA ARG A 679 -21.43 -2.72 27.03
C ARG A 679 -20.97 -3.07 28.44
N ALA A 680 -21.62 -2.50 29.45
CA ALA A 680 -21.41 -2.86 30.84
C ALA A 680 -22.08 -4.22 31.17
N GLU A 681 -21.76 -4.78 32.34
CA GLU A 681 -22.32 -6.06 32.80
C GLU A 681 -23.86 -6.05 32.93
N ASN A 682 -24.45 -4.89 33.19
CA ASN A 682 -25.91 -4.71 33.24
C ASN A 682 -26.55 -4.53 31.85
N GLY A 683 -25.77 -4.61 30.76
CA GLY A 683 -26.22 -4.44 29.39
C GLY A 683 -26.27 -2.99 28.89
N GLU A 684 -26.02 -2.00 29.75
CA GLU A 684 -26.04 -0.59 29.37
C GLU A 684 -24.80 -0.23 28.55
N MET A 685 -24.99 0.62 27.53
CA MET A 685 -23.87 1.20 26.79
C MET A 685 -23.24 2.33 27.60
N ILE A 686 -21.96 2.20 27.89
CA ILE A 686 -21.18 3.18 28.66
C ILE A 686 -19.95 3.61 27.89
N GLN A 687 -19.36 4.74 28.28
CA GLN A 687 -18.10 5.25 27.75
C GLN A 687 -17.22 5.81 28.87
N ALA A 688 -15.95 6.09 28.55
CA ALA A 688 -15.02 6.63 29.52
C ALA A 688 -15.44 8.04 29.99
N GLY A 689 -15.19 8.33 31.27
CA GLY A 689 -15.50 9.64 31.85
C GLY A 689 -14.79 10.79 31.12
N VAL A 690 -15.39 11.99 31.16
CA VAL A 690 -14.94 13.17 30.38
C VAL A 690 -13.45 13.48 30.54
N LYS A 691 -12.89 13.35 31.75
CA LYS A 691 -11.47 13.62 32.01
C LYS A 691 -10.52 12.67 31.25
N VAL A 692 -10.91 11.39 31.08
CA VAL A 692 -10.12 10.42 30.32
C VAL A 692 -10.15 10.77 28.83
N ARG A 693 -11.33 11.12 28.30
CA ARG A 693 -11.50 11.52 26.90
C ARG A 693 -10.76 12.82 26.58
N GLN A 694 -10.76 13.79 27.51
CA GLN A 694 -10.01 15.04 27.35
C GLN A 694 -8.49 14.84 27.35
N PHE A 695 -7.97 13.80 28.01
CA PHE A 695 -6.53 13.54 28.07
C PHE A 695 -5.91 13.31 26.69
N LEU A 696 -6.58 12.56 25.81
CA LEU A 696 -6.14 12.37 24.42
C LEU A 696 -6.06 13.71 23.68
N VAL A 697 -7.06 14.56 23.82
CA VAL A 697 -7.13 15.86 23.14
C VAL A 697 -6.07 16.84 23.67
N GLN A 698 -5.74 16.78 24.96
CA GLN A 698 -4.88 17.73 25.65
C GLN A 698 -3.39 17.35 25.69
N SER A 699 -3.02 16.08 25.48
CA SER A 699 -1.62 15.62 25.56
C SER A 699 -1.03 15.32 24.17
N PRO A 700 -0.19 16.22 23.62
CA PRO A 700 0.55 15.96 22.38
C PRO A 700 1.47 14.72 22.48
N GLU A 701 1.96 14.39 23.67
CA GLU A 701 2.77 13.20 23.92
C GLU A 701 1.95 11.92 23.73
N LEU A 702 0.73 11.88 24.26
CA LEU A 702 -0.17 10.74 24.07
C LEU A 702 -0.58 10.60 22.60
N GLN A 703 -0.95 11.71 21.96
CA GLN A 703 -1.27 11.75 20.54
C GLN A 703 -0.14 11.17 19.69
N ARG A 704 1.11 11.60 19.94
CA ARG A 704 2.30 11.07 19.26
C ARG A 704 2.53 9.58 19.52
N ARG A 705 2.32 9.10 20.76
CA ARG A 705 2.50 7.68 21.11
C ARG A 705 1.46 6.77 20.47
N LEU A 706 0.25 7.26 20.29
CA LEU A 706 -0.82 6.54 19.61
C LEU A 706 -0.80 6.71 18.09
N GLY A 707 0.13 7.52 17.56
CA GLY A 707 0.17 7.84 16.13
C GLY A 707 -1.09 8.56 15.65
N TRP A 708 -1.71 9.39 16.49
CA TRP A 708 -2.94 10.11 16.20
C TRP A 708 -2.71 11.61 16.13
N VAL A 709 -3.33 12.29 15.17
CA VAL A 709 -3.25 13.75 15.00
C VAL A 709 -4.65 14.34 14.92
N SER A 710 -4.95 15.29 15.81
CA SER A 710 -6.25 15.98 15.82
C SER A 710 -6.41 16.89 14.60
N GLN A 711 -7.56 16.84 13.93
CA GLN A 711 -7.87 17.74 12.81
C GLN A 711 -8.21 19.18 13.26
N ASN A 712 -8.48 19.39 14.55
CA ASN A 712 -8.92 20.69 15.09
C ASN A 712 -7.81 21.74 15.25
N GLN A 713 -6.64 21.54 14.64
CA GLN A 713 -5.91 22.71 14.17
C GLN A 713 -6.70 23.30 13.00
N LYS A 714 -7.75 24.06 13.33
CA LYS A 714 -8.12 25.22 12.51
C LYS A 714 -6.82 25.98 12.33
N TYR A 715 -6.22 25.86 11.16
CA TYR A 715 -5.07 26.65 10.75
C TYR A 715 -5.57 28.08 10.62
N VAL A 716 -5.72 28.73 11.76
CA VAL A 716 -5.85 30.17 11.81
C VAL A 716 -4.53 30.70 11.27
N LEU A 717 -4.59 31.61 10.30
CA LEU A 717 -3.45 32.44 9.91
C LEU A 717 -2.84 32.96 11.21
N ARG A 718 -1.69 32.41 11.61
CA ARG A 718 -1.01 32.79 12.85
C ARG A 718 0.37 33.31 12.49
N PRO A 719 0.56 34.63 12.50
CA PRO A 719 1.87 35.20 12.76
C PRO A 719 2.41 34.57 14.05
N ILE A 720 3.54 33.88 13.98
CA ILE A 720 4.25 33.43 15.19
C ILE A 720 5.33 34.47 15.47
N PRO A 721 5.21 35.29 16.54
CA PRO A 721 6.23 36.24 16.93
C PRO A 721 7.53 35.51 17.26
N ARG A 722 8.67 36.14 16.96
CA ARG A 722 9.98 35.50 17.00
C ARG A 722 10.44 35.07 18.40
N ASN A 723 9.77 35.42 19.51
CA ASN A 723 10.08 34.89 20.85
C ASN A 723 8.92 35.00 21.88
N ARG A 724 8.87 34.05 22.83
CA ARG A 724 8.01 34.02 24.03
C ARG A 724 8.48 34.95 25.17
N GLN A 725 9.31 35.94 24.86
CA GLN A 725 9.62 37.03 25.79
C GLN A 725 9.14 38.35 25.16
N PRO A 726 8.52 39.25 25.94
CA PRO A 726 8.07 40.56 25.45
C PRO A 726 9.30 41.43 25.20
N ARG A 727 9.95 41.25 24.06
CA ARG A 727 10.90 42.20 23.50
C ARG A 727 10.47 42.51 22.07
N LEU A 728 10.33 43.82 21.83
CA LEU A 728 10.10 44.53 20.57
C LEU A 728 9.69 43.65 19.39
N ARG A 729 8.44 43.81 18.93
CA ARG A 729 8.11 43.40 17.56
C ARG A 729 9.05 44.20 16.65
N ASP A 730 9.82 43.51 15.80
CA ASP A 730 10.60 44.16 14.74
C ASP A 730 9.60 44.71 13.73
N SER A 731 9.03 45.87 14.04
CA SER A 731 8.06 46.57 13.21
C SER A 731 8.80 47.45 12.20
N ILE A 732 8.33 47.45 10.97
CA ILE A 732 8.92 48.18 9.85
C ILE A 732 7.87 49.09 9.22
N LEU A 733 8.30 50.27 8.76
CA LEU A 733 7.42 51.19 8.04
C LEU A 733 7.23 50.73 6.60
N TRP A 734 6.02 50.93 6.04
CA TRP A 734 5.75 50.58 4.64
C TRP A 734 6.71 51.26 3.67
N GLU A 735 7.03 52.55 3.89
CA GLU A 735 8.00 53.29 3.06
C GLU A 735 9.38 52.64 3.03
N GLN A 736 9.82 52.05 4.15
CA GLN A 736 11.10 51.33 4.22
C GLN A 736 11.04 50.04 3.41
N ILE A 737 9.91 49.31 3.43
CA ILE A 737 9.70 48.09 2.63
C ILE A 737 9.66 48.45 1.14
N TYR A 738 8.85 49.45 0.78
CA TYR A 738 8.69 49.97 -0.58
C TYR A 738 10.04 50.37 -1.18
N THR A 739 10.85 51.11 -0.41
CA THR A 739 12.19 51.57 -0.86
C THR A 739 13.19 50.42 -0.93
N LEU A 740 13.18 49.50 0.04
CA LEU A 740 14.12 48.38 0.10
C LEU A 740 13.92 47.40 -1.07
N TYR A 741 12.69 47.25 -1.54
CA TYR A 741 12.32 46.26 -2.56
C TYR A 741 11.84 46.87 -3.89
N ASN A 742 11.92 48.19 -4.06
CA ASN A 742 11.46 48.92 -5.26
C ASN A 742 10.06 48.50 -5.72
N ILE A 743 9.09 48.48 -4.80
CA ILE A 743 7.71 48.08 -5.10
C ILE A 743 7.04 49.17 -5.97
N PRO A 744 6.21 48.84 -6.98
CA PRO A 744 5.62 49.86 -7.86
C PRO A 744 4.58 50.79 -7.20
N GLU A 745 3.87 50.34 -6.16
CA GLU A 745 2.85 51.13 -5.45
C GLU A 745 3.39 51.72 -4.13
N PRO A 746 3.43 53.06 -3.98
CA PRO A 746 3.92 53.71 -2.77
C PRO A 746 2.93 53.67 -1.59
N HIS A 747 1.66 53.36 -1.85
CA HIS A 747 0.63 53.32 -0.81
C HIS A 747 0.46 51.93 -0.21
N PRO A 748 0.39 51.80 1.13
CA PRO A 748 0.16 50.51 1.76
C PRO A 748 -1.21 49.94 1.37
N PRO A 749 -1.38 48.60 1.29
CA PRO A 749 -2.66 47.97 0.99
C PRO A 749 -3.76 48.22 2.05
N SER A 750 -3.46 48.99 3.11
CA SER A 750 -4.34 49.36 4.20
C SER A 750 -3.91 50.71 4.79
N GLU A 751 -4.80 51.42 5.49
CA GLU A 751 -4.51 52.73 6.15
C GLU A 751 -3.40 52.71 7.22
N SER A 752 -2.80 51.54 7.52
CA SER A 752 -1.72 51.40 8.51
C SER A 752 -0.34 51.41 7.85
N ASN A 753 0.53 52.32 8.30
CA ASN A 753 1.92 52.43 7.84
C ASN A 753 2.90 51.48 8.57
N MET A 754 2.48 50.86 9.68
CA MET A 754 3.34 50.00 10.50
C MET A 754 3.01 48.50 10.33
N TRP A 755 4.06 47.70 10.10
CA TRP A 755 3.96 46.28 9.80
C TRP A 755 4.89 45.46 10.69
N ASP A 756 4.40 44.36 11.24
CA ASP A 756 5.18 43.41 12.04
C ASP A 756 5.69 42.27 11.16
N LEU A 757 6.97 41.90 11.33
CA LEU A 757 7.57 40.76 10.62
C LEU A 757 6.95 39.42 11.05
N CYS A 758 6.64 38.57 10.08
CA CYS A 758 6.08 37.24 10.28
C CYS A 758 7.12 36.14 10.02
N LYS A 759 7.05 35.05 10.80
CA LYS A 759 7.91 33.87 10.59
C LYS A 759 7.47 33.03 9.38
N SER A 760 6.17 32.91 9.16
CA SER A 760 5.57 32.03 8.15
C SER A 760 4.14 32.44 7.85
N ILE A 761 3.64 32.06 6.67
CA ILE A 761 2.22 32.09 6.31
C ILE A 761 1.74 30.69 5.93
N ILE A 762 0.42 30.53 5.74
CA ILE A 762 -0.19 29.28 5.30
C ILE A 762 -0.86 29.54 3.95
N ALA A 763 -0.44 28.82 2.91
CA ALA A 763 -1.01 28.92 1.56
C ALA A 763 -2.39 28.24 1.47
N GLN A 764 -3.11 28.41 0.35
CA GLN A 764 -4.40 27.75 0.13
C GLN A 764 -4.30 26.22 0.17
N SER A 765 -3.19 25.65 -0.31
CA SER A 765 -2.85 24.22 -0.17
C SER A 765 -2.64 23.76 1.27
N LYS A 766 -2.64 24.69 2.24
CA LYS A 766 -2.35 24.50 3.68
C LYS A 766 -0.87 24.27 3.98
N ASP A 767 0.00 24.54 3.02
CA ASP A 767 1.44 24.51 3.22
C ASP A 767 1.93 25.71 4.02
N ILE A 768 2.95 25.49 4.82
CA ILE A 768 3.67 26.56 5.51
C ILE A 768 4.68 27.16 4.52
N CYS A 769 4.55 28.45 4.21
CA CYS A 769 5.54 29.18 3.40
C CYS A 769 6.39 30.07 4.29
N LEU A 770 7.69 30.10 4.01
CA LEU A 770 8.71 30.87 4.72
C LEU A 770 9.28 31.97 3.82
N GLU A 771 10.05 32.89 4.41
CA GLU A 771 10.93 33.74 3.61
C GLU A 771 11.88 32.88 2.78
N GLY A 772 12.01 33.22 1.50
CA GLY A 772 12.79 32.45 0.52
C GLY A 772 12.03 31.33 -0.18
N SER A 773 10.80 31.02 0.25
CA SER A 773 10.00 29.95 -0.39
C SER A 773 9.54 30.32 -1.79
N TRP A 774 9.48 29.31 -2.67
CA TRP A 774 8.94 29.46 -4.02
C TRP A 774 7.45 29.17 -4.04
N VAL A 775 6.65 30.06 -4.61
CA VAL A 775 5.19 29.97 -4.57
C VAL A 775 4.54 30.33 -5.89
N PHE A 776 3.42 29.66 -6.17
CA PHE A 776 2.43 30.15 -7.12
C PHE A 776 1.39 31.00 -6.39
N PHE A 777 0.96 32.10 -7.00
CA PHE A 777 0.03 33.05 -6.41
C PHE A 777 -0.84 33.72 -7.46
N LYS A 778 -1.98 34.28 -7.03
CA LYS A 778 -2.83 35.12 -7.89
C LYS A 778 -2.52 36.59 -7.66
N SER A 779 -2.42 37.36 -8.74
CA SER A 779 -2.40 38.82 -8.68
C SER A 779 -3.77 39.40 -9.03
N LYS A 780 -4.10 40.58 -8.54
CA LYS A 780 -5.33 41.30 -8.94
C LYS A 780 -5.17 41.99 -10.29
N ASP A 781 -3.94 42.39 -10.62
CA ASP A 781 -3.62 43.18 -11.82
C ASP A 781 -3.48 42.31 -13.07
N VAL A 782 -3.24 41.01 -12.87
CA VAL A 782 -3.09 40.01 -13.93
C VAL A 782 -4.00 38.86 -13.54
N CYS A 783 -5.05 38.56 -14.31
CA CYS A 783 -5.98 37.46 -14.06
C CYS A 783 -5.34 36.05 -14.11
N ASP A 784 -4.02 35.97 -14.32
CA ASP A 784 -3.26 34.73 -14.43
C ASP A 784 -2.57 34.35 -13.12
N THR A 785 -2.29 33.06 -12.99
CA THR A 785 -1.45 32.52 -11.91
C THR A 785 0.02 32.80 -12.20
N LEU A 786 0.71 33.47 -11.27
CA LEU A 786 2.13 33.85 -11.39
C LEU A 786 3.00 33.01 -10.45
N SER A 787 4.30 32.91 -10.79
CA SER A 787 5.33 32.29 -9.94
C SER A 787 6.28 33.32 -9.37
N GLY A 788 6.77 33.07 -8.16
CA GLY A 788 7.77 33.94 -7.55
C GLY A 788 8.38 33.38 -6.27
N ARG A 789 9.30 34.16 -5.70
CA ARG A 789 10.02 33.84 -4.47
C ARG A 789 9.70 34.85 -3.38
N ILE A 790 9.29 34.36 -2.22
CA ILE A 790 8.94 35.22 -1.08
C ILE A 790 10.21 35.92 -0.57
N LEU A 791 10.21 37.25 -0.54
CA LEU A 791 11.26 38.06 0.05
C LEU A 791 10.98 38.34 1.52
N LYS A 792 9.73 38.75 1.84
CA LYS A 792 9.30 39.11 3.19
C LYS A 792 7.84 38.77 3.48
N LEU A 793 7.55 38.53 4.76
CA LEU A 793 6.24 38.22 5.29
C LEU A 793 5.84 39.23 6.36
N LEU A 794 4.66 39.84 6.22
CA LEU A 794 4.23 41.00 7.00
C LEU A 794 2.79 40.81 7.51
N VAL A 795 2.52 41.31 8.71
CA VAL A 795 1.17 41.48 9.24
C VAL A 795 0.99 42.90 9.76
N ARG A 796 -0.23 43.45 9.66
CA ARG A 796 -0.53 44.77 10.20
C ARG A 796 -0.21 44.84 11.70
N SER A 797 0.50 45.89 12.12
CA SER A 797 0.82 46.10 13.53
C SER A 797 -0.42 46.52 14.33
N GLY A 798 -0.53 46.06 15.57
CA GLY A 798 -1.64 46.42 16.49
C GLY A 798 -2.98 45.73 16.25
N SER A 799 -3.13 44.89 15.22
CA SER A 799 -4.36 44.14 14.95
C SER A 799 -4.31 42.70 15.50
N ASP A 800 -5.49 42.09 15.74
CA ASP A 800 -5.57 40.69 16.20
C ASP A 800 -4.96 39.78 15.12
N PRO A 801 -3.89 39.02 15.42
CA PRO A 801 -3.26 38.11 14.46
C PRO A 801 -4.23 37.16 13.76
N LYS A 802 -5.39 36.87 14.36
CA LYS A 802 -6.43 35.99 13.81
C LYS A 802 -7.32 36.63 12.75
N THR A 803 -7.43 37.95 12.72
CA THR A 803 -8.29 38.71 11.78
C THR A 803 -7.50 39.68 10.90
N SER A 804 -6.20 39.83 11.16
CA SER A 804 -5.31 40.74 10.44
C SER A 804 -5.03 40.28 9.01
N LEU A 805 -5.02 41.23 8.08
CA LEU A 805 -4.48 41.03 6.73
C LEU A 805 -2.97 40.80 6.81
N ALA A 806 -2.54 39.61 6.37
CA ALA A 806 -1.13 39.27 6.15
C ALA A 806 -0.77 39.48 4.67
N ILE A 807 0.42 40.02 4.40
CA ILE A 807 0.95 40.31 3.06
C ILE A 807 2.31 39.68 2.88
N CYS A 808 2.56 39.20 1.66
CA CYS A 808 3.82 38.63 1.19
C CYS A 808 4.43 39.58 0.16
N ILE A 809 5.69 39.96 0.36
CA ILE A 809 6.47 40.65 -0.66
C ILE A 809 7.14 39.59 -1.52
N ILE A 810 6.77 39.49 -2.80
CA ILE A 810 7.18 38.40 -3.69
C ILE A 810 7.96 38.98 -4.88
N ASN A 811 9.16 38.45 -5.12
CA ASN A 811 9.89 38.68 -6.37
C ASN A 811 9.35 37.74 -7.45
N CYS A 812 8.83 38.28 -8.55
CA CYS A 812 8.22 37.50 -9.62
C CYS A 812 9.28 36.89 -10.55
N PHE A 813 9.00 35.70 -11.04
CA PHE A 813 9.81 34.99 -12.02
C PHE A 813 8.93 34.55 -13.19
N ASN A 814 9.51 34.61 -14.40
CA ASN A 814 8.86 34.11 -15.60
C ASN A 814 9.19 32.63 -15.79
N ILE A 815 8.20 31.85 -16.24
CA ILE A 815 8.42 30.48 -16.69
C ILE A 815 8.68 30.52 -18.20
N LEU A 816 9.80 29.94 -18.64
CA LEU A 816 10.13 29.88 -20.06
C LEU A 816 9.20 28.94 -20.82
N GLU A 817 8.98 29.24 -22.10
CA GLU A 817 8.16 28.42 -23.01
C GLU A 817 8.82 27.07 -23.37
N THR A 818 10.11 26.90 -23.07
CA THR A 818 10.85 25.67 -23.34
C THR A 818 11.34 25.02 -22.05
N ARG A 819 11.34 23.69 -22.03
CA ARG A 819 11.94 22.89 -20.95
C ARG A 819 13.47 22.93 -21.04
N ASP A 820 14.14 22.78 -19.90
CA ASP A 820 15.59 22.56 -19.85
C ASP A 820 15.97 21.32 -20.69
N ARG A 821 17.00 21.45 -21.53
CA ARG A 821 17.40 20.38 -22.46
C ARG A 821 17.94 19.14 -21.73
N ARG A 822 18.57 19.35 -20.57
CA ARG A 822 19.20 18.28 -19.79
C ARG A 822 18.21 17.56 -18.88
N LEU A 823 17.31 18.27 -18.24
CA LEU A 823 16.40 17.72 -17.24
C LEU A 823 14.99 17.48 -17.79
N GLY A 824 14.60 18.15 -18.87
CA GLY A 824 13.24 18.10 -19.38
C GLY A 824 12.22 18.80 -18.48
N MET A 825 12.67 19.76 -17.67
CA MET A 825 11.85 20.46 -16.66
C MET A 825 11.65 21.95 -17.01
N PRO A 826 10.56 22.59 -16.55
CA PRO A 826 10.36 24.03 -16.73
C PRO A 826 11.47 24.86 -16.09
N VAL A 827 11.80 25.99 -16.73
CA VAL A 827 12.85 26.91 -16.30
C VAL A 827 12.23 28.21 -15.82
N LEU A 828 12.65 28.66 -14.65
CA LEU A 828 12.37 29.99 -14.11
C LEU A 828 13.51 30.94 -14.46
N GLN A 829 13.16 32.10 -14.98
CA GLN A 829 14.09 33.19 -15.25
C GLN A 829 13.60 34.47 -14.57
N ALA A 830 14.51 35.18 -13.91
CA ALA A 830 14.19 36.52 -13.43
C ALA A 830 13.86 37.43 -14.62
N PRO A 831 12.83 38.28 -14.51
CA PRO A 831 12.52 39.27 -15.54
C PRO A 831 13.69 40.26 -15.70
N GLU A 832 13.84 40.85 -16.90
CA GLU A 832 14.87 41.87 -17.18
C GLU A 832 14.81 43.06 -16.20
N HIS A 833 13.60 43.38 -15.75
CA HIS A 833 13.35 44.34 -14.67
C HIS A 833 12.71 43.61 -13.49
N ALA A 834 13.35 43.70 -12.32
CA ALA A 834 12.86 43.07 -11.10
C ALA A 834 11.42 43.51 -10.82
N ARG A 835 10.49 42.54 -10.83
CA ARG A 835 9.08 42.78 -10.59
C ARG A 835 8.73 42.25 -9.20
N VAL A 836 8.65 43.15 -8.22
CA VAL A 836 8.29 42.80 -6.85
C VAL A 836 6.85 43.24 -6.57
N LEU A 837 6.01 42.32 -6.09
CA LEU A 837 4.59 42.57 -5.82
C LEU A 837 4.23 42.28 -4.35
N PRO A 838 3.40 43.14 -3.72
CA PRO A 838 2.79 42.85 -2.43
C PRO A 838 1.49 42.04 -2.63
N ILE A 839 1.48 40.80 -2.16
CA ILE A 839 0.38 39.85 -2.38
C ILE A 839 -0.28 39.51 -1.04
N PRO A 840 -1.61 39.59 -0.91
CA PRO A 840 -2.30 39.09 0.29
C PRO A 840 -2.00 37.60 0.50
N ALA A 841 -1.74 37.18 1.73
CA ALA A 841 -1.40 35.78 2.04
C ALA A 841 -2.47 34.77 1.59
N LYS A 842 -3.75 35.19 1.55
CA LYS A 842 -4.87 34.40 1.05
C LYS A 842 -4.79 34.08 -0.45
N ASP A 843 -4.03 34.85 -1.22
CA ASP A 843 -3.90 34.72 -2.67
C ASP A 843 -2.65 33.89 -3.05
N VAL A 844 -1.88 33.43 -2.06
CA VAL A 844 -0.80 32.44 -2.23
C VAL A 844 -1.41 31.05 -2.34
N LEU A 845 -1.23 30.41 -3.51
CA LEU A 845 -1.90 29.16 -3.83
C LEU A 845 -1.20 27.97 -3.16
N PHE A 846 0.08 27.75 -3.46
CA PHE A 846 0.87 26.64 -2.93
C PHE A 846 2.37 26.88 -3.09
N VAL A 847 3.17 26.17 -2.29
CA VAL A 847 4.64 26.15 -2.36
C VAL A 847 5.11 25.09 -3.35
N PHE A 848 6.20 25.34 -4.07
CA PHE A 848 6.85 24.36 -4.93
C PHE A 848 8.37 24.36 -4.75
N ASN A 849 9.04 23.33 -5.24
CA ASN A 849 10.50 23.25 -5.18
C ASN A 849 11.12 23.76 -6.48
N ALA A 850 12.11 24.65 -6.35
CA ALA A 850 12.99 25.04 -7.45
C ALA A 850 14.46 24.89 -7.03
N GLN A 851 15.29 24.38 -7.94
CA GLN A 851 16.73 24.23 -7.75
C GLN A 851 17.48 25.30 -8.53
N HIS A 852 18.58 25.81 -7.98
CA HIS A 852 19.50 26.66 -8.73
C HIS A 852 20.14 25.87 -9.87
N ASP A 853 20.20 26.45 -11.06
CA ASP A 853 20.85 25.81 -12.21
C ASP A 853 22.38 25.93 -12.10
N CYS A 854 22.96 25.15 -11.19
CA CYS A 854 24.39 25.19 -10.89
C CYS A 854 25.28 24.85 -12.08
N VAL A 855 24.75 24.10 -13.06
CA VAL A 855 25.49 23.67 -14.24
C VAL A 855 25.66 24.84 -15.19
N THR A 856 24.56 25.53 -15.54
CA THR A 856 24.61 26.74 -16.35
C THR A 856 25.34 27.87 -15.61
N GLY A 857 25.14 27.95 -14.29
CA GLY A 857 25.78 28.95 -13.43
C GLY A 857 27.28 28.75 -13.18
N GLY A 858 27.84 27.57 -13.48
CA GLY A 858 29.25 27.27 -13.21
C GLY A 858 29.63 27.35 -11.73
N CYS A 859 28.73 26.99 -10.82
CA CYS A 859 28.92 27.12 -9.37
C CYS A 859 30.13 26.32 -8.86
N GLN A 860 30.87 26.88 -7.90
CA GLN A 860 32.14 26.31 -7.43
C GLN A 860 32.03 25.74 -6.02
N ILE A 861 32.86 24.74 -5.72
CA ILE A 861 33.02 24.22 -4.35
C ILE A 861 34.03 25.09 -3.62
N THR A 862 33.62 25.66 -2.49
CA THR A 862 34.49 26.48 -1.62
C THR A 862 34.44 26.00 -0.18
N SER A 863 35.44 26.40 0.60
CA SER A 863 35.44 26.17 2.05
C SER A 863 34.62 27.26 2.73
N ALA A 864 33.53 26.86 3.39
CA ALA A 864 32.68 27.75 4.17
C ALA A 864 33.43 28.32 5.37
N SER A 865 32.97 29.48 5.86
CA SER A 865 33.34 30.01 7.17
C SER A 865 32.77 29.19 8.34
N SER A 866 31.84 28.28 8.08
CA SER A 866 31.26 27.37 9.07
C SER A 866 32.05 26.06 9.17
N PHE A 867 32.22 25.55 10.40
CA PHE A 867 32.99 24.35 10.66
C PHE A 867 32.13 23.10 10.86
N GLU A 868 32.75 21.94 10.71
CA GLU A 868 32.14 20.64 10.97
C GLU A 868 31.84 20.47 12.45
N ARG A 869 30.73 19.79 12.75
CA ARG A 869 30.34 19.46 14.12
C ARG A 869 30.41 17.96 14.32
N GLN A 870 31.26 17.49 15.22
CA GLN A 870 31.47 16.08 15.54
C GLN A 870 31.14 15.87 17.02
N GLU A 871 30.36 14.82 17.34
CA GLU A 871 29.96 14.53 18.74
C GLU A 871 29.33 15.71 19.48
N ARG A 872 28.59 16.57 18.75
CA ARG A 872 28.01 17.83 19.22
C ARG A 872 29.01 18.94 19.56
N ILE A 873 30.29 18.78 19.25
CA ILE A 873 31.37 19.75 19.41
C ILE A 873 31.71 20.38 18.05
N GLU A 874 31.86 21.70 17.99
CA GLU A 874 32.34 22.40 16.79
C GLU A 874 33.84 22.17 16.63
N THR A 875 34.25 21.76 15.44
CA THR A 875 35.65 21.42 15.13
C THR A 875 36.34 22.57 14.41
N GLY A 876 37.66 22.50 14.21
CA GLY A 876 38.39 23.43 13.32
C GLY A 876 38.34 23.03 11.84
N ILE A 877 37.57 22.01 11.47
CA ILE A 877 37.53 21.48 10.10
C ILE A 877 36.52 22.27 9.28
N PRO A 878 36.93 23.04 8.26
CA PRO A 878 36.00 23.84 7.46
C PRO A 878 35.09 22.94 6.62
N LYS A 879 33.82 23.31 6.49
CA LYS A 879 32.87 22.61 5.62
C LYS A 879 33.11 22.98 4.16
N LYS A 880 33.08 22.00 3.26
CA LYS A 880 32.98 22.25 1.82
C LYS A 880 31.53 22.52 1.45
N ILE A 881 31.25 23.62 0.76
CA ILE A 881 29.91 24.03 0.31
C ILE A 881 29.93 24.40 -1.16
N ILE A 882 28.76 24.43 -1.80
CA ILE A 882 28.59 25.04 -3.11
C ILE A 882 28.35 26.53 -2.92
N GLN A 883 29.19 27.35 -3.56
CA GLN A 883 28.94 28.78 -3.72
C GLN A 883 28.20 28.99 -5.05
N HIS A 884 26.93 29.37 -4.96
CA HIS A 884 26.12 29.67 -6.13
C HIS A 884 26.61 30.96 -6.80
N SER A 885 26.65 30.97 -8.13
CA SER A 885 26.84 32.21 -8.90
C SER A 885 25.55 33.02 -8.96
N ASP A 886 25.66 34.27 -9.37
CA ASP A 886 24.52 35.20 -9.49
C ASP A 886 23.57 34.88 -10.66
N CYS A 887 23.70 33.70 -11.30
CA CYS A 887 22.79 33.31 -12.36
C CYS A 887 21.35 33.20 -11.80
N GLN A 888 20.47 34.06 -12.28
CA GLN A 888 19.06 34.15 -11.86
C GLN A 888 18.17 33.13 -12.57
N GLN A 889 18.71 31.95 -12.86
CA GLN A 889 18.03 30.86 -13.53
C GLN A 889 17.83 29.69 -12.56
N TYR A 890 16.60 29.20 -12.47
CA TYR A 890 16.22 28.11 -11.59
C TYR A 890 15.41 27.07 -12.37
N ILE A 891 15.47 25.81 -11.95
CA ILE A 891 14.70 24.72 -12.54
C ILE A 891 13.54 24.39 -11.62
N VAL A 892 12.32 24.39 -12.15
CA VAL A 892 11.13 23.91 -11.42
C VAL A 892 11.26 22.40 -11.29
N ASN A 893 11.34 21.90 -10.06
CA ASN A 893 11.60 20.49 -9.83
C ASN A 893 10.33 19.65 -10.06
N MET A 894 10.20 19.09 -11.26
CA MET A 894 9.07 18.23 -11.63
C MET A 894 9.11 16.84 -10.99
N HIS A 895 10.24 16.47 -10.35
CA HIS A 895 10.37 15.22 -9.59
C HIS A 895 9.88 15.35 -8.14
N ALA A 896 9.52 16.56 -7.69
CA ALA A 896 8.97 16.77 -6.35
C ALA A 896 7.69 15.93 -6.14
N LEU A 897 7.60 15.22 -5.02
CA LEU A 897 6.40 14.45 -4.66
C LEU A 897 5.30 15.35 -4.08
N HIS A 898 5.71 16.39 -3.35
CA HIS A 898 4.80 17.35 -2.74
C HIS A 898 4.21 18.30 -3.80
N ASN A 899 2.90 18.53 -3.76
CA ASN A 899 2.16 19.37 -4.72
C ASN A 899 2.38 19.02 -6.20
N SER A 900 2.74 17.78 -6.52
CA SER A 900 3.07 17.36 -7.89
C SER A 900 1.88 17.50 -8.86
N ASN A 901 0.66 17.26 -8.37
CA ASN A 901 -0.60 17.48 -9.08
C ASN A 901 -0.89 18.98 -9.27
N LEU A 902 -0.74 19.80 -8.23
CA LEU A 902 -0.96 21.25 -8.32
C LEU A 902 0.01 21.92 -9.30
N LEU A 903 1.27 21.46 -9.33
CA LEU A 903 2.26 21.90 -10.30
C LEU A 903 1.81 21.61 -11.75
N ARG A 904 1.33 20.39 -12.01
CA ARG A 904 0.86 19.96 -13.34
C ARG A 904 -0.44 20.68 -13.77
N ASP A 905 -1.31 20.97 -12.82
CA ASP A 905 -2.55 21.71 -13.06
C ASP A 905 -2.31 23.21 -13.34
N THR A 906 -1.24 23.77 -12.76
CA THR A 906 -0.94 25.21 -12.85
C THR A 906 -0.07 25.54 -14.06
N LEU A 907 0.86 24.66 -14.41
CA LEU A 907 1.76 24.86 -15.54
C LEU A 907 1.07 24.54 -16.87
N PRO A 908 1.44 25.24 -17.96
CA PRO A 908 0.98 24.87 -19.29
C PRO A 908 1.31 23.41 -19.63
N ARG A 909 0.34 22.71 -20.22
CA ARG A 909 0.43 21.27 -20.49
C ARG A 909 1.67 20.86 -21.30
N TYR A 910 2.07 21.66 -22.29
CA TYR A 910 3.27 21.40 -23.11
C TYR A 910 4.59 21.44 -22.32
N LEU A 911 4.60 21.98 -21.09
CA LEU A 911 5.74 21.96 -20.18
C LEU A 911 5.74 20.76 -19.23
N THR A 912 4.62 20.04 -19.09
CA THR A 912 4.44 18.99 -18.08
C THR A 912 4.08 17.63 -18.66
N GLU A 913 3.55 17.58 -19.88
CA GLU A 913 3.14 16.32 -20.49
C GLU A 913 4.33 15.38 -20.71
N PRO A 914 4.20 14.08 -20.38
CA PRO A 914 5.22 13.09 -20.68
C PRO A 914 5.43 12.98 -22.19
N ILE A 915 6.70 12.94 -22.61
CA ILE A 915 7.07 12.76 -24.03
C ILE A 915 7.71 11.37 -24.17
N PRO A 916 7.24 10.50 -25.07
CA PRO A 916 7.90 9.22 -25.34
C PRO A 916 9.37 9.42 -25.76
N LEU A 917 10.29 8.73 -25.07
CA LEU A 917 11.73 8.82 -25.35
C LEU A 917 12.12 8.11 -26.64
N VAL A 918 11.36 7.08 -27.03
CA VAL A 918 11.59 6.25 -28.21
C VAL A 918 10.40 6.39 -29.16
N LYS A 919 10.65 6.84 -30.40
CA LYS A 919 9.61 7.04 -31.42
C LYS A 919 9.03 5.71 -31.91
N ASP A 920 9.88 4.81 -32.40
CA ASP A 920 9.50 3.45 -32.78
C ASP A 920 9.98 2.47 -31.71
N ARG A 921 9.12 2.24 -30.72
CA ARG A 921 9.42 1.32 -29.61
C ARG A 921 9.59 -0.11 -30.10
N GLN A 922 8.82 -0.53 -31.10
CA GLN A 922 8.86 -1.91 -31.59
C GLN A 922 10.19 -2.21 -32.27
N GLN A 923 10.62 -1.34 -33.19
CA GLN A 923 11.93 -1.46 -33.83
C GLN A 923 13.03 -1.45 -32.76
N LYS A 924 12.93 -0.55 -31.77
CA LYS A 924 13.95 -0.47 -30.72
C LYS A 924 14.05 -1.73 -29.87
N HIS A 925 12.91 -2.32 -29.51
CA HIS A 925 12.88 -3.58 -28.75
C HIS A 925 13.49 -4.73 -29.56
N GLN A 926 13.26 -4.79 -30.87
CA GLN A 926 13.89 -5.79 -31.75
C GLN A 926 15.41 -5.63 -31.80
N GLU A 927 15.91 -4.40 -31.94
CA GLU A 927 17.35 -4.11 -31.89
C GLU A 927 17.99 -4.60 -30.56
N LEU A 928 17.35 -4.29 -29.42
CA LEU A 928 17.85 -4.66 -28.10
C LEU A 928 17.76 -6.17 -27.86
N ALA A 929 16.70 -6.84 -28.34
CA ALA A 929 16.58 -8.29 -28.29
C ALA A 929 17.68 -8.98 -29.12
N ALA A 930 17.99 -8.48 -30.32
CA ALA A 930 19.09 -8.99 -31.13
C ALA A 930 20.45 -8.85 -30.44
N GLN A 931 20.71 -7.70 -29.80
CA GLN A 931 21.92 -7.50 -28.99
C GLN A 931 21.98 -8.45 -27.79
N LEU A 932 20.83 -8.73 -27.16
CA LEU A 932 20.75 -9.60 -26.01
C LEU A 932 20.99 -11.07 -26.37
N ARG A 933 20.52 -11.55 -27.52
CA ARG A 933 20.83 -12.92 -28.00
C ARG A 933 22.32 -13.17 -28.18
N ILE A 934 23.10 -12.12 -28.47
CA ILE A 934 24.57 -12.20 -28.60
C ILE A 934 25.23 -12.12 -27.22
N SER A 935 24.86 -11.11 -26.40
CA SER A 935 25.53 -10.82 -25.13
C SER A 935 25.05 -11.67 -23.95
N GLY A 936 23.84 -12.19 -24.02
CA GLY A 936 23.16 -12.98 -22.99
C GLY A 936 23.90 -14.27 -22.63
N PRO A 937 24.24 -15.16 -23.59
CA PRO A 937 24.99 -16.37 -23.33
C PRO A 937 26.34 -16.10 -22.63
N ALA A 938 27.08 -15.08 -23.09
CA ALA A 938 28.37 -14.71 -22.49
C ALA A 938 28.22 -14.24 -21.03
N LYS A 939 27.23 -13.36 -20.74
CA LYS A 939 26.93 -12.93 -19.37
C LYS A 939 26.50 -14.10 -18.48
N ARG A 940 25.74 -15.07 -19.01
CA ARG A 940 25.33 -16.27 -18.26
C ARG A 940 26.52 -17.15 -17.89
N ALA A 941 27.43 -17.40 -18.82
CA ALA A 941 28.64 -18.15 -18.56
C ALA A 941 29.50 -17.49 -17.47
N GLU A 942 29.66 -16.16 -17.52
CA GLU A 942 30.39 -15.40 -16.49
C GLU A 942 29.73 -15.51 -15.10
N ILE A 943 28.40 -15.41 -15.04
CA ILE A 943 27.64 -15.54 -13.78
C ILE A 943 27.74 -16.96 -13.23
N GLN A 944 27.61 -17.99 -14.06
CA GLN A 944 27.77 -19.39 -13.65
C GLN A 944 29.16 -19.64 -13.10
N GLU A 945 30.21 -19.12 -13.74
CA GLU A 945 31.58 -19.25 -13.26
C GLU A 945 31.79 -18.55 -11.91
N LYS A 946 31.30 -17.31 -11.75
CA LYS A 946 31.33 -16.59 -10.46
C LYS A 946 30.55 -17.32 -9.36
N SER A 947 29.40 -17.92 -9.70
CA SER A 947 28.60 -18.72 -8.78
C SER A 947 29.35 -19.99 -8.35
N LYS A 948 29.96 -20.71 -9.30
CA LYS A 948 30.83 -21.88 -9.02
C LYS A 948 31.99 -21.50 -8.10
N GLN A 949 32.66 -20.38 -8.36
CA GLN A 949 33.74 -19.86 -7.49
C GLN A 949 33.24 -19.50 -6.09
N THR A 950 32.07 -18.86 -5.99
CA THR A 950 31.46 -18.50 -4.70
C THR A 950 31.04 -19.73 -3.91
N ARG A 951 30.42 -20.73 -4.55
CA ARG A 951 30.05 -22.02 -3.93
C ARG A 951 31.30 -22.76 -3.43
N LYS A 952 32.37 -22.81 -4.22
CA LYS A 952 33.67 -23.37 -3.79
C LYS A 952 34.23 -22.65 -2.56
N ARG A 953 34.20 -21.32 -2.54
CA ARG A 953 34.64 -20.50 -1.39
C ARG A 953 33.80 -20.76 -0.13
N ASN A 954 32.47 -20.80 -0.26
CA ASN A 954 31.57 -21.04 0.87
C ASN A 954 31.69 -22.47 1.41
N LYS A 955 31.91 -23.47 0.53
CA LYS A 955 32.18 -24.86 0.92
C LYS A 955 33.51 -24.96 1.69
N GLY A 956 34.55 -24.25 1.24
CA GLY A 956 35.81 -24.13 1.97
C GLY A 956 35.68 -23.48 3.36
N LEU A 957 34.85 -22.43 3.48
CA LEU A 957 34.55 -21.77 4.76
C LEU A 957 33.74 -22.66 5.72
N LYS A 958 32.74 -23.40 5.21
CA LYS A 958 31.98 -24.38 6.01
C LYS A 958 32.88 -25.53 6.50
N MET A 959 33.82 -25.99 5.69
CA MET A 959 34.79 -27.02 6.10
C MET A 959 35.81 -26.51 7.12
N ALA A 960 36.16 -25.22 7.10
CA ALA A 960 37.05 -24.60 8.08
C ALA A 960 36.38 -24.32 9.45
N GLN A 961 35.04 -24.36 9.53
CA GLN A 961 34.25 -24.13 10.74
C GLN A 961 33.69 -25.41 11.39
N GLY A 962 34.23 -26.58 11.05
CA GLY A 962 33.76 -27.86 11.61
C GLY A 962 34.09 -28.03 13.11
N GLY A 963 33.10 -27.82 13.97
CA GLY A 963 33.14 -28.19 15.38
C GLY A 963 31.98 -27.61 16.19
N LEU A 964 30.93 -28.40 16.40
CA LEU A 964 29.67 -28.15 17.11
C LEU A 964 28.55 -27.43 16.35
N GLN A 965 27.61 -28.23 15.82
CA GLN A 965 26.19 -27.99 16.01
C GLN A 965 25.39 -29.30 15.86
N LEU A 966 24.52 -29.56 16.86
CA LEU A 966 23.48 -30.59 16.83
C LEU A 966 22.38 -30.21 15.80
N PRO A 967 21.62 -31.17 15.25
CA PRO A 967 20.76 -30.94 14.11
C PRO A 967 19.44 -30.26 14.54
N THR A 968 19.27 -29.00 14.15
CA THR A 968 17.95 -28.34 14.05
C THR A 968 17.38 -28.59 12.66
N VAL A 969 16.31 -29.36 12.60
CA VAL A 969 15.50 -29.59 11.40
C VAL A 969 14.79 -28.28 11.05
N LEU A 970 15.38 -27.43 10.20
CA LEU A 970 14.71 -26.36 9.45
C LEU A 970 15.55 -25.77 8.29
N GLU A 971 16.60 -26.47 7.82
CA GLU A 971 17.30 -26.14 6.57
C GLU A 971 17.11 -27.28 5.56
N ALA A 972 15.97 -27.27 4.87
CA ALA A 972 15.75 -28.03 3.64
C ALA A 972 15.01 -27.10 2.66
N ASN A 973 15.76 -26.17 2.04
CA ASN A 973 15.37 -25.43 0.84
C ASN A 973 16.62 -24.94 0.07
N GLU A 974 17.71 -25.69 0.15
CA GLU A 974 18.81 -25.67 -0.82
C GLU A 974 19.04 -27.11 -1.30
N GLU A 975 18.13 -27.64 -2.12
CA GLU A 975 18.39 -28.86 -2.90
C GLU A 975 18.49 -28.50 -4.38
N GLU A 976 19.72 -28.67 -4.86
CA GLU A 976 20.16 -29.10 -6.20
C GLU A 976 19.24 -28.79 -7.39
N GLU A 977 19.57 -27.71 -8.12
CA GLU A 977 19.31 -27.62 -9.57
C GLU A 977 20.08 -28.75 -10.26
N VAL A 978 19.34 -29.70 -10.83
CA VAL A 978 19.84 -30.60 -11.87
C VAL A 978 19.98 -29.77 -13.16
N ASP A 979 21.18 -29.79 -13.76
CA ASP A 979 21.48 -29.21 -15.06
C ASP A 979 20.60 -29.86 -16.15
N GLU A 980 19.74 -29.08 -16.81
CA GLU A 980 18.85 -29.50 -17.91
C GLU A 980 19.43 -29.22 -19.32
N ASP A 981 20.75 -29.30 -19.52
CA ASP A 981 21.38 -29.05 -20.84
C ASP A 981 21.94 -30.32 -21.54
N THR A 982 21.53 -31.54 -21.15
CA THR A 982 21.96 -32.76 -21.87
C THR A 982 20.89 -33.84 -21.90
N VAL A 983 19.90 -33.74 -22.80
CA VAL A 983 19.32 -34.92 -23.49
C VAL A 983 18.78 -34.47 -24.86
N MET A 984 19.64 -34.48 -25.87
CA MET A 984 19.25 -34.76 -27.26
C MET A 984 20.53 -35.06 -28.03
N ASP A 985 20.95 -36.33 -27.99
CA ASP A 985 21.48 -37.06 -29.14
C ASP A 985 21.54 -38.55 -28.78
N ASP A 986 21.11 -39.36 -29.75
CA ASP A 986 21.09 -40.82 -29.86
C ASP A 986 19.91 -41.65 -29.28
N VAL A 987 19.13 -42.15 -30.27
CA VAL A 987 18.08 -43.20 -30.36
C VAL A 987 16.63 -42.78 -30.19
#